data_AF-A0A1B0FNT7-F1
#
_entry.id   AF-A0A1B0FNT7-F1
#
_cell.length_a   1.000
_cell.length_b   1.000
_cell.length_c   1.000
_cell.angle_alpha   90.00
_cell.angle_beta   90.00
_cell.angle_gamma   90.00
#
_symmetry.space_group_name_H-M   'P 1'
#
loop_
_entity.id
_entity.type
_entity.pdbx_description
1 polymer ?
#
loop_
_entity_poly.entity_id
_entity_poly.type
_entity_poly.pdbx_seq_one_letter_code
_entity_poly.pdbx_strand_id
1 'polypeptide(L)'
;MKIYTNEGNPFGLKLQILAKLAKCEVTVEKISINDDRTKNLLLLPTLELDNGLMLFSTSAAAKYFFPEEGEKRDEWLEWSANVLAPTLVHLTGVGHHANPHVLPILNVLIKKLEDRLKSSPYLAGNSVTAADISVWSLLIPDNILNGAKDINYLSRWCQNISDIPEVQEIMQKEPIKSMTFNALQNSNRYGGCYHIPVPEIANARKHFICRPTEDLKEPRTVLPKPGEKNVLITSALPYVNNVPHLGNIIGCVLSADIFARYLRDLRRRQGKKYYISLNSRYCRTAGYNTLFISGTDEYGTATENKALAEKLTPKEICDKYFELHNSIYRCFVEGACPHPGCGYEDARGDQCDKCGKLVNATDLIRPRCKVCNTAPVIRSSEQMFMDLPNIEKKLEGWVKKFEYGWSNNAREITRAWLREGLKPRCITRDLKWGIPVPHQGFEQKVFYVWFDAPFGYISMTKRYTKEYKQWWQPSKGTDVQLYQFMAKDNVPFHSVVWPGILLAINKGHVLVSHIMATEYLNYEDGKFSKSRGIGVFGNDAQETGIPADVWRFYLASARPEGQDSSFSWNDLAARNNSELLNNLGNFINRALVFCDKYYNGTLPEMNLSKEDDILLVFINRELRGYIQSLEKARLRDGIRHLLSISRHGNGYMQNYQPWVLLKGNEQQQARAATIIGLCCNIACLLANLLFPYMPTTARTIFQQLNTKQTSLQADKPYIDMLLPSGHKIGKPAPIFTKLEQDFIEEMKKKYSGPQITNATLTVDELEMAVKAQADKVRQLKATTKDRTVWQPEVTILLDLKKQLTEAQSKQASSTGDVEPKIANNSN
;
A
#
# COMPACT_ATOMS: atom_id res chain seq x y z
N MET A 1 -2.88 -27.67 -42.33
CA MET A 1 -3.36 -26.87 -41.16
C MET A 1 -2.62 -25.53 -41.10
N LYS A 2 -3.04 -24.57 -40.27
CA LYS A 2 -2.29 -23.32 -40.04
C LYS A 2 -2.13 -22.95 -38.57
N ILE A 3 -1.02 -22.33 -38.20
CA ILE A 3 -0.76 -21.76 -36.88
C ILE A 3 -0.71 -20.24 -36.99
N TYR A 4 -1.75 -19.59 -36.46
CA TYR A 4 -1.80 -18.14 -36.25
C TYR A 4 -1.07 -17.79 -34.96
N THR A 5 -0.01 -16.97 -35.00
CA THR A 5 0.76 -16.59 -33.80
C THR A 5 1.41 -15.21 -33.95
N ASN A 6 1.70 -14.53 -32.84
CA ASN A 6 2.60 -13.37 -32.85
C ASN A 6 4.08 -13.78 -32.74
N GLU A 7 4.96 -12.81 -32.94
CA GLU A 7 6.42 -12.97 -32.76
C GLU A 7 6.78 -13.24 -31.30
N GLY A 8 7.84 -14.01 -31.08
CA GLY A 8 8.38 -14.33 -29.75
C GLY A 8 7.45 -15.11 -28.82
N ASN A 9 6.36 -15.71 -29.33
CA ASN A 9 5.36 -16.40 -28.52
C ASN A 9 5.79 -17.86 -28.20
N PRO A 10 6.07 -18.22 -26.92
CA PRO A 10 6.48 -19.58 -26.54
C PRO A 10 5.40 -20.65 -26.80
N PHE A 11 4.11 -20.28 -26.74
CA PHE A 11 3.02 -21.17 -27.15
C PHE A 11 2.95 -21.35 -28.67
N GLY A 12 3.37 -20.35 -29.46
CA GLY A 12 3.54 -20.48 -30.91
C GLY A 12 4.65 -21.48 -31.27
N LEU A 13 5.76 -21.44 -30.54
CA LEU A 13 6.84 -22.43 -30.63
C LEU A 13 6.36 -23.84 -30.24
N LYS A 14 5.64 -23.97 -29.11
CA LYS A 14 4.99 -25.23 -28.68
C LYS A 14 4.18 -25.87 -29.81
N LEU A 15 3.28 -25.14 -30.45
CA LEU A 15 2.39 -25.72 -31.48
C LEU A 15 3.14 -26.19 -32.72
N GLN A 16 4.21 -25.50 -33.12
CA GLN A 16 5.05 -25.92 -34.24
C GLN A 16 5.81 -27.23 -33.95
N ILE A 17 6.39 -27.35 -32.75
CA ILE A 17 7.06 -28.58 -32.32
C ILE A 17 6.07 -29.75 -32.25
N LEU A 18 4.88 -29.53 -31.67
CA LEU A 18 3.85 -30.58 -31.58
C LEU A 18 3.35 -31.03 -32.95
N ALA A 19 3.09 -30.10 -33.88
CA ALA A 19 2.70 -30.43 -35.25
C ALA A 19 3.81 -31.21 -35.98
N LYS A 20 5.08 -30.81 -35.83
CA LYS A 20 6.23 -31.49 -36.43
C LYS A 20 6.39 -32.92 -35.90
N LEU A 21 6.28 -33.13 -34.59
CA LEU A 21 6.32 -34.46 -33.95
C LEU A 21 5.12 -35.34 -34.38
N ALA A 22 3.94 -34.75 -34.56
CA ALA A 22 2.76 -35.43 -35.11
C ALA A 22 2.83 -35.66 -36.63
N LYS A 23 3.89 -35.16 -37.30
CA LYS A 23 4.10 -35.21 -38.76
C LYS A 23 2.97 -34.51 -39.55
N CYS A 24 2.34 -33.51 -38.95
CA CYS A 24 1.31 -32.68 -39.59
C CYS A 24 1.92 -31.44 -40.25
N GLU A 25 1.57 -31.17 -41.51
CA GLU A 25 2.00 -29.95 -42.19
C GLU A 25 1.19 -28.73 -41.72
N VAL A 26 1.93 -27.74 -41.22
CA VAL A 26 1.41 -26.46 -40.70
C VAL A 26 2.12 -25.29 -41.38
N THR A 27 1.35 -24.35 -41.94
CA THR A 27 1.87 -23.03 -42.28
C THR A 27 1.78 -22.11 -41.06
N VAL A 28 2.76 -21.22 -40.86
CA VAL A 28 2.80 -20.32 -39.69
C VAL A 28 2.60 -18.89 -40.16
N GLU A 29 1.48 -18.27 -39.76
CA GLU A 29 1.17 -16.88 -40.07
C GLU A 29 1.51 -15.98 -38.87
N LYS A 30 2.54 -15.14 -39.01
CA LYS A 30 2.94 -14.15 -38.01
C LYS A 30 2.00 -12.93 -38.06
N ILE A 31 1.22 -12.73 -37.00
CA ILE A 31 0.16 -11.70 -36.92
C ILE A 31 0.10 -11.01 -35.55
N SER A 32 -0.53 -9.83 -35.51
CA SER A 32 -0.89 -9.13 -34.27
C SER A 32 -2.38 -9.31 -33.97
N ILE A 33 -2.75 -9.59 -32.71
CA ILE A 33 -4.16 -9.78 -32.28
C ILE A 33 -5.03 -8.51 -32.42
N ASN A 34 -4.39 -7.37 -32.71
CA ASN A 34 -5.04 -6.07 -32.95
C ASN A 34 -5.15 -5.71 -34.43
N ASP A 35 -4.63 -6.53 -35.35
CA ASP A 35 -4.71 -6.30 -36.79
C ASP A 35 -6.11 -6.63 -37.35
N ASP A 36 -6.60 -5.87 -38.32
CA ASP A 36 -8.00 -5.92 -38.79
C ASP A 36 -8.39 -7.29 -39.34
N ARG A 37 -7.44 -7.99 -39.96
CA ARG A 37 -7.56 -9.36 -40.46
C ARG A 37 -7.85 -10.40 -39.37
N THR A 38 -7.63 -10.05 -38.10
CA THR A 38 -7.69 -10.95 -36.94
C THR A 38 -8.94 -10.76 -36.09
N LYS A 39 -9.92 -9.96 -36.54
CA LYS A 39 -11.14 -9.61 -35.76
C LYS A 39 -11.86 -10.81 -35.13
N ASN A 40 -11.86 -11.99 -35.76
CA ASN A 40 -12.50 -13.20 -35.25
C ASN A 40 -11.60 -14.04 -34.30
N LEU A 41 -10.31 -13.73 -34.18
CA LEU A 41 -9.40 -14.38 -33.24
C LEU A 41 -9.49 -13.72 -31.86
N LEU A 42 -9.54 -14.54 -30.81
CA LEU A 42 -9.62 -14.09 -29.41
C LEU A 42 -8.25 -14.16 -28.69
N LEU A 43 -7.41 -15.11 -29.10
CA LEU A 43 -6.15 -15.45 -28.43
C LEU A 43 -5.12 -15.98 -29.47
N LEU A 44 -3.84 -15.69 -29.23
CA LEU A 44 -2.71 -16.28 -29.94
C LEU A 44 -1.89 -17.23 -29.04
N PRO A 45 -1.36 -18.34 -29.59
CA PRO A 45 -1.61 -18.82 -30.94
C PRO A 45 -2.98 -19.48 -31.07
N THR A 46 -3.49 -19.57 -32.30
CA THR A 46 -4.67 -20.37 -32.67
C THR A 46 -4.29 -21.32 -33.81
N LEU A 47 -4.68 -22.59 -33.71
CA LEU A 47 -4.52 -23.59 -34.77
C LEU A 47 -5.80 -23.68 -35.62
N GLU A 48 -5.69 -23.44 -36.92
CA GLU A 48 -6.72 -23.70 -37.92
C GLU A 48 -6.56 -25.14 -38.45
N LEU A 49 -7.60 -25.95 -38.26
CA LEU A 49 -7.71 -27.29 -38.84
C LEU A 49 -8.19 -27.21 -40.30
N ASP A 50 -7.91 -28.25 -41.09
CA ASP A 50 -8.21 -28.26 -42.55
C ASP A 50 -9.72 -28.25 -42.89
N ASN A 51 -10.59 -28.38 -41.88
CA ASN A 51 -12.04 -28.20 -41.97
C ASN A 51 -12.51 -26.79 -41.53
N GLY A 52 -11.58 -25.84 -41.31
CA GLY A 52 -11.87 -24.47 -40.86
C GLY A 52 -12.16 -24.32 -39.37
N LEU A 53 -11.98 -25.37 -38.55
CA LEU A 53 -12.21 -25.30 -37.11
C LEU A 53 -11.00 -24.69 -36.38
N MET A 54 -11.26 -23.71 -35.52
CA MET A 54 -10.24 -22.91 -34.84
C MET A 54 -10.00 -23.35 -33.39
N LEU A 55 -8.85 -23.95 -33.11
CA LEU A 55 -8.39 -24.35 -31.77
C LEU A 55 -7.52 -23.26 -31.14
N PHE A 56 -8.15 -22.37 -30.38
CA PHE A 56 -7.48 -21.29 -29.61
C PHE A 56 -6.82 -21.75 -28.31
N SER A 57 -7.02 -23.01 -27.90
CA SER A 57 -6.39 -23.61 -26.72
C SER A 57 -5.23 -24.50 -27.14
N THR A 58 -3.99 -24.13 -26.76
CA THR A 58 -2.81 -24.95 -27.11
C THR A 58 -2.78 -26.30 -26.41
N SER A 59 -3.56 -26.48 -25.35
CA SER A 59 -3.79 -27.78 -24.73
C SER A 59 -4.82 -28.60 -25.52
N ALA A 60 -5.86 -27.98 -26.08
CA ALA A 60 -6.78 -28.68 -26.98
C ALA A 60 -6.09 -29.12 -28.29
N ALA A 61 -5.26 -28.24 -28.87
CA ALA A 61 -4.42 -28.58 -30.02
C ALA A 61 -3.42 -29.72 -29.71
N ALA A 62 -2.82 -29.74 -28.52
CA ALA A 62 -1.98 -30.85 -28.07
C ALA A 62 -2.76 -32.18 -27.98
N LYS A 63 -3.97 -32.18 -27.40
CA LYS A 63 -4.84 -33.37 -27.37
C LYS A 63 -5.30 -33.80 -28.78
N TYR A 64 -5.47 -32.85 -29.71
CA TYR A 64 -5.85 -33.13 -31.09
C TYR A 64 -4.72 -33.79 -31.90
N PHE A 65 -3.48 -33.30 -31.77
CA PHE A 65 -2.31 -33.93 -32.41
C PHE A 65 -1.99 -35.32 -31.86
N PHE A 66 -2.26 -35.56 -30.57
CA PHE A 66 -1.92 -36.82 -29.89
C PHE A 66 -3.10 -37.33 -29.04
N PRO A 67 -4.14 -37.93 -29.64
CA PRO A 67 -5.34 -38.33 -28.89
C PRO A 67 -5.08 -39.42 -27.83
N GLU A 68 -4.07 -40.27 -28.02
CA GLU A 68 -3.87 -41.52 -27.26
C GLU A 68 -3.06 -41.37 -25.94
N GLU A 69 -2.50 -40.21 -25.63
CA GLU A 69 -1.55 -40.05 -24.50
C GLU A 69 -2.18 -40.10 -23.07
N GLY A 70 -3.50 -40.16 -22.98
CA GLY A 70 -4.24 -40.41 -21.72
C GLY A 70 -4.21 -39.29 -20.66
N GLU A 71 -4.80 -39.59 -19.51
CA GLU A 71 -5.15 -38.60 -18.47
C GLU A 71 -3.94 -37.90 -17.84
N LYS A 72 -2.83 -38.62 -17.60
CA LYS A 72 -1.61 -38.03 -17.00
C LYS A 72 -1.02 -36.91 -17.85
N ARG A 73 -1.16 -37.01 -19.18
CA ARG A 73 -0.75 -35.95 -20.10
C ARG A 73 -1.67 -34.73 -19.97
N ASP A 74 -2.97 -34.96 -19.81
CA ASP A 74 -3.96 -33.91 -19.61
C ASP A 74 -3.74 -33.13 -18.30
N GLU A 75 -3.42 -33.81 -17.19
CA GLU A 75 -3.05 -33.17 -15.92
C GLU A 75 -1.92 -32.14 -16.07
N TRP A 76 -0.85 -32.51 -16.79
CA TRP A 76 0.30 -31.63 -17.00
C TRP A 76 0.03 -30.53 -18.03
N LEU A 77 -0.80 -30.79 -19.05
CA LEU A 77 -1.29 -29.74 -19.95
C LEU A 77 -2.08 -28.67 -19.19
N GLU A 78 -3.00 -29.07 -18.32
CA GLU A 78 -3.82 -28.14 -17.53
C GLU A 78 -2.98 -27.41 -16.47
N TRP A 79 -2.07 -28.11 -15.79
CA TRP A 79 -1.13 -27.47 -14.86
C TRP A 79 -0.21 -26.46 -15.55
N SER A 80 0.28 -26.76 -16.77
CA SER A 80 1.14 -25.84 -17.53
C SER A 80 0.42 -24.55 -17.90
N ALA A 81 -0.85 -24.64 -18.32
CA ALA A 81 -1.68 -23.51 -18.74
C ALA A 81 -2.24 -22.69 -17.57
N ASN A 82 -2.70 -23.36 -16.50
CA ASN A 82 -3.39 -22.71 -15.40
C ASN A 82 -2.46 -22.26 -14.26
N VAL A 83 -1.25 -22.85 -14.14
CA VAL A 83 -0.32 -22.59 -13.03
C VAL A 83 1.04 -22.07 -13.51
N LEU A 84 1.71 -22.78 -14.43
CA LEU A 84 3.07 -22.42 -14.82
C LEU A 84 3.13 -21.13 -15.65
N ALA A 85 2.47 -21.07 -16.81
CA ALA A 85 2.52 -19.91 -17.70
C ALA A 85 2.09 -18.60 -17.01
N PRO A 86 1.00 -18.54 -16.21
CA PRO A 86 0.62 -17.33 -15.50
C PRO A 86 1.62 -16.87 -14.44
N THR A 87 2.33 -17.81 -13.79
CA THR A 87 3.39 -17.52 -12.81
C THR A 87 4.59 -16.89 -13.50
N LEU A 88 5.03 -17.46 -14.63
CA LEU A 88 6.16 -16.95 -15.40
C LEU A 88 5.89 -15.54 -15.94
N VAL A 89 4.72 -15.31 -16.52
CA VAL A 89 4.30 -14.00 -17.05
C VAL A 89 4.22 -12.90 -15.97
N HIS A 90 3.99 -13.27 -14.70
CA HIS A 90 4.06 -12.34 -13.57
C HIS A 90 5.49 -12.09 -13.06
N LEU A 91 6.42 -13.01 -13.32
CA LEU A 91 7.83 -12.87 -12.94
C LEU A 91 8.62 -12.05 -13.95
N THR A 92 8.31 -12.19 -15.25
CA THR A 92 9.02 -11.59 -16.39
C THR A 92 8.32 -10.36 -16.99
N GLY A 93 7.32 -9.81 -16.29
CA GLY A 93 6.59 -8.61 -16.73
C GLY A 93 7.49 -7.36 -16.84
N VAL A 94 7.21 -6.51 -17.83
CA VAL A 94 8.07 -5.38 -18.22
C VAL A 94 8.25 -4.34 -17.11
N GLY A 95 9.50 -3.93 -16.86
CA GLY A 95 9.88 -2.83 -15.98
C GLY A 95 10.06 -3.20 -14.50
N HIS A 96 10.02 -2.22 -13.60
CA HIS A 96 10.11 -2.41 -12.13
C HIS A 96 8.82 -3.04 -11.52
N HIS A 97 8.22 -4.00 -12.22
CA HIS A 97 6.91 -4.58 -11.91
C HIS A 97 6.92 -6.10 -11.70
N ALA A 98 8.06 -6.77 -11.95
CA ALA A 98 8.29 -8.14 -11.53
C ALA A 98 8.05 -8.27 -10.01
N ASN A 99 7.04 -9.06 -9.62
CA ASN A 99 6.65 -9.17 -8.21
C ASN A 99 7.61 -10.13 -7.47
N PRO A 100 8.41 -9.66 -6.49
CA PRO A 100 9.43 -10.49 -5.83
C PRO A 100 8.83 -11.66 -5.04
N HIS A 101 7.54 -11.63 -4.70
CA HIS A 101 6.84 -12.75 -4.06
C HIS A 101 6.49 -13.90 -5.03
N VAL A 102 6.66 -13.72 -6.34
CA VAL A 102 6.41 -14.75 -7.36
C VAL A 102 7.61 -15.70 -7.50
N LEU A 103 8.84 -15.25 -7.25
CA LEU A 103 10.03 -16.11 -7.32
C LEU A 103 9.98 -17.31 -6.33
N PRO A 104 9.56 -17.14 -5.05
CA PRO A 104 9.26 -18.27 -4.17
C PRO A 104 8.20 -19.25 -4.71
N ILE A 105 7.18 -18.75 -5.43
CA ILE A 105 6.15 -19.60 -6.03
C ILE A 105 6.74 -20.40 -7.19
N LEU A 106 7.50 -19.75 -8.09
CA LEU A 106 8.22 -20.44 -9.16
C LEU A 106 9.15 -21.53 -8.61
N ASN A 107 9.89 -21.26 -7.53
CA ASN A 107 10.76 -22.27 -6.90
C ASN A 107 9.98 -23.51 -6.42
N VAL A 108 8.73 -23.36 -5.97
CA VAL A 108 7.84 -24.48 -5.63
C VAL A 108 7.37 -25.23 -6.89
N LEU A 109 7.10 -24.53 -7.99
CA LEU A 109 6.74 -25.16 -9.28
C LEU A 109 7.92 -25.92 -9.90
N ILE A 110 9.11 -25.33 -9.88
CA ILE A 110 10.38 -25.97 -10.31
C ILE A 110 10.64 -27.21 -9.45
N LYS A 111 10.48 -27.12 -8.12
CA LYS A 111 10.61 -28.29 -7.24
C LYS A 111 9.59 -29.39 -7.57
N LYS A 112 8.32 -29.06 -7.86
CA LYS A 112 7.32 -30.06 -8.30
C LYS A 112 7.77 -30.82 -9.56
N LEU A 113 8.45 -30.13 -10.48
CA LEU A 113 8.99 -30.75 -11.69
C LEU A 113 10.21 -31.63 -11.39
N GLU A 114 11.16 -31.16 -10.58
CA GLU A 114 12.32 -31.96 -10.16
C GLU A 114 11.88 -33.23 -9.40
N ASP A 115 10.99 -33.10 -8.41
CA ASP A 115 10.45 -34.23 -7.63
C ASP A 115 9.72 -35.23 -8.55
N ARG A 116 9.07 -34.76 -9.63
CA ARG A 116 8.46 -35.65 -10.66
C ARG A 116 9.52 -36.32 -11.52
N LEU A 117 10.48 -35.58 -12.07
CA LEU A 117 11.49 -36.08 -13.02
C LEU A 117 12.54 -36.99 -12.35
N LYS A 118 12.69 -36.88 -11.04
CA LYS A 118 13.37 -37.86 -10.19
C LYS A 118 12.70 -39.25 -10.18
N SER A 119 11.40 -39.32 -10.45
CA SER A 119 10.60 -40.56 -10.41
C SER A 119 10.31 -41.19 -11.78
N SER A 120 10.57 -40.46 -12.88
CA SER A 120 10.13 -40.81 -14.24
C SER A 120 10.94 -39.97 -15.23
N PRO A 121 11.47 -40.52 -16.33
CA PRO A 121 12.34 -39.76 -17.24
C PRO A 121 11.59 -38.63 -17.98
N TYR A 122 10.25 -38.71 -18.05
CA TYR A 122 9.36 -37.71 -18.64
C TYR A 122 8.12 -37.50 -17.74
N LEU A 123 7.39 -36.41 -17.95
CA LEU A 123 6.33 -35.95 -17.05
C LEU A 123 5.15 -36.93 -16.96
N ALA A 124 4.65 -37.45 -18.10
CA ALA A 124 3.54 -38.41 -18.09
C ALA A 124 3.98 -39.87 -17.90
N GLY A 125 5.24 -40.22 -18.18
CA GLY A 125 5.73 -41.61 -18.10
C GLY A 125 7.17 -41.83 -18.58
N ASN A 126 7.37 -42.87 -19.39
CA ASN A 126 8.67 -43.33 -19.86
C ASN A 126 9.06 -42.83 -21.26
N SER A 127 8.17 -42.11 -21.94
CA SER A 127 8.36 -41.51 -23.27
C SER A 127 8.04 -40.01 -23.23
N VAL A 128 8.60 -39.24 -24.17
CA VAL A 128 8.21 -37.85 -24.43
C VAL A 128 6.72 -37.81 -24.78
N THR A 129 6.00 -36.83 -24.24
CA THR A 129 4.59 -36.58 -24.57
C THR A 129 4.33 -35.11 -24.93
N ALA A 130 3.14 -34.79 -25.43
CA ALA A 130 2.77 -33.40 -25.70
C ALA A 130 2.73 -32.52 -24.43
N ALA A 131 2.62 -33.13 -23.24
CA ALA A 131 2.78 -32.44 -21.96
C ALA A 131 4.24 -32.02 -21.71
N ASP A 132 5.22 -32.85 -22.06
CA ASP A 132 6.64 -32.55 -21.90
C ASP A 132 7.03 -31.33 -22.74
N ILE A 133 6.70 -31.34 -24.03
CA ILE A 133 6.90 -30.19 -24.94
C ILE A 133 6.18 -28.94 -24.42
N SER A 134 4.96 -29.09 -23.87
CA SER A 134 4.19 -27.96 -23.33
C SER A 134 4.84 -27.30 -22.13
N VAL A 135 5.42 -28.08 -21.21
CA VAL A 135 6.12 -27.53 -20.04
C VAL A 135 7.52 -27.02 -20.43
N TRP A 136 8.23 -27.74 -21.30
CA TRP A 136 9.57 -27.37 -21.79
C TRP A 136 9.56 -26.02 -22.51
N SER A 137 8.58 -25.81 -23.41
CA SER A 137 8.42 -24.56 -24.17
C SER A 137 8.22 -23.32 -23.27
N LEU A 138 7.80 -23.51 -22.01
CA LEU A 138 7.64 -22.46 -21.02
C LEU A 138 8.86 -22.24 -20.13
N LEU A 139 9.78 -23.20 -19.97
CA LEU A 139 10.91 -23.10 -19.04
C LEU A 139 12.22 -22.67 -19.69
N ILE A 140 12.31 -22.80 -21.00
CA ILE A 140 13.50 -22.56 -21.81
C ILE A 140 13.70 -21.06 -22.19
N PRO A 141 12.65 -20.25 -22.47
CA PRO A 141 12.81 -18.81 -22.70
C PRO A 141 13.34 -18.04 -21.48
N ASP A 142 13.89 -16.84 -21.74
CA ASP A 142 14.37 -15.86 -20.74
C ASP A 142 15.37 -16.39 -19.66
N ASN A 143 15.91 -17.61 -19.82
CA ASN A 143 16.79 -18.30 -18.88
C ASN A 143 16.17 -18.50 -17.47
N ILE A 144 14.88 -18.83 -17.38
CA ILE A 144 14.11 -18.98 -16.13
C ILE A 144 14.80 -19.83 -15.04
N LEU A 145 15.58 -20.84 -15.43
CA LEU A 145 16.26 -21.74 -14.51
C LEU A 145 17.54 -21.15 -13.86
N ASN A 146 17.98 -19.95 -14.28
CA ASN A 146 19.18 -19.31 -13.72
C ASN A 146 19.00 -18.98 -12.23
N GLY A 147 19.85 -19.59 -11.39
CA GLY A 147 19.82 -19.41 -9.93
C GLY A 147 18.88 -20.37 -9.18
N ALA A 148 18.14 -21.23 -9.88
CA ALA A 148 17.50 -22.38 -9.27
C ALA A 148 18.58 -23.35 -8.72
N LYS A 149 18.25 -24.04 -7.62
CA LYS A 149 19.13 -25.02 -6.96
C LYS A 149 18.50 -26.40 -7.03
N ASP A 150 19.36 -27.42 -7.01
CA ASP A 150 18.97 -28.83 -6.93
C ASP A 150 18.06 -29.28 -8.10
N ILE A 151 18.32 -28.77 -9.32
CA ILE A 151 17.55 -29.02 -10.56
C ILE A 151 18.25 -30.02 -11.52
N ASN A 152 18.79 -31.11 -10.99
CA ASN A 152 19.61 -32.05 -11.75
C ASN A 152 18.80 -32.89 -12.75
N TYR A 153 17.63 -33.39 -12.33
CA TYR A 153 16.75 -34.18 -13.19
C TYR A 153 16.06 -33.28 -14.23
N LEU A 154 15.61 -32.09 -13.83
CA LEU A 154 15.02 -31.08 -14.69
C LEU A 154 16.00 -30.58 -15.76
N SER A 155 17.25 -30.29 -15.40
CA SER A 155 18.27 -29.86 -16.38
C SER A 155 18.54 -30.94 -17.42
N ARG A 156 18.64 -32.21 -17.00
CA ARG A 156 18.81 -33.34 -17.91
C ARG A 156 17.61 -33.55 -18.83
N TRP A 157 16.38 -33.45 -18.31
CA TRP A 157 15.15 -33.53 -19.10
C TRP A 157 15.04 -32.37 -20.11
N CYS A 158 15.42 -31.15 -19.73
CA CYS A 158 15.50 -30.01 -20.63
C CYS A 158 16.49 -30.25 -21.79
N GLN A 159 17.65 -30.86 -21.51
CA GLN A 159 18.61 -31.24 -22.54
C GLN A 159 18.06 -32.35 -23.44
N ASN A 160 17.55 -33.45 -22.86
CA ASN A 160 16.97 -34.59 -23.60
C ASN A 160 15.89 -34.14 -24.61
N ILE A 161 15.05 -33.16 -24.26
CA ILE A 161 14.03 -32.61 -25.18
C ILE A 161 14.66 -31.68 -26.22
N SER A 162 15.67 -30.89 -25.84
CA SER A 162 16.41 -30.04 -26.78
C SER A 162 17.15 -30.87 -27.84
N ASP A 163 17.61 -32.07 -27.52
CA ASP A 163 18.35 -32.97 -28.42
C ASP A 163 17.45 -33.68 -29.45
N ILE A 164 16.12 -33.52 -29.39
CA ILE A 164 15.18 -34.12 -30.35
C ILE A 164 15.34 -33.44 -31.73
N PRO A 165 15.51 -34.18 -32.84
CA PRO A 165 15.74 -33.59 -34.17
C PRO A 165 14.63 -32.62 -34.63
N GLU A 166 13.37 -32.97 -34.37
CA GLU A 166 12.21 -32.14 -34.66
C GLU A 166 12.19 -30.83 -33.86
N VAL A 167 12.71 -30.85 -32.62
CA VAL A 167 12.84 -29.66 -31.77
C VAL A 167 13.96 -28.76 -32.31
N GLN A 168 15.10 -29.33 -32.67
CA GLN A 168 16.22 -28.61 -33.29
C GLN A 168 15.83 -27.93 -34.61
N GLU A 169 15.09 -28.61 -35.49
CA GLU A 169 14.66 -28.03 -36.78
C GLU A 169 13.75 -26.80 -36.58
N ILE A 170 12.87 -26.81 -35.58
CA ILE A 170 12.03 -25.65 -35.26
C ILE A 170 12.85 -24.57 -34.53
N MET A 171 13.76 -24.92 -33.63
CA MET A 171 14.66 -23.97 -32.95
C MET A 171 15.60 -23.23 -33.90
N GLN A 172 15.95 -23.81 -35.05
CA GLN A 172 16.72 -23.11 -36.10
C GLN A 172 15.89 -22.04 -36.82
N LYS A 173 14.56 -22.20 -36.86
CA LYS A 173 13.60 -21.28 -37.51
C LYS A 173 13.11 -20.20 -36.54
N GLU A 174 12.82 -20.58 -35.29
CA GLU A 174 12.43 -19.68 -34.20
C GLU A 174 13.37 -19.88 -33.00
N PRO A 175 14.51 -19.15 -32.95
CA PRO A 175 15.52 -19.34 -31.92
C PRO A 175 15.02 -18.90 -30.54
N ILE A 176 15.32 -19.68 -29.50
CA ILE A 176 14.89 -19.46 -28.10
C ILE A 176 15.08 -18.00 -27.63
N LYS A 177 16.16 -17.33 -28.07
CA LYS A 177 16.47 -15.93 -27.71
C LYS A 177 15.46 -14.88 -28.23
N SER A 178 14.58 -15.23 -29.17
CA SER A 178 13.47 -14.38 -29.61
C SER A 178 12.18 -14.61 -28.83
N MET A 179 12.09 -15.68 -28.05
CA MET A 179 10.93 -15.99 -27.21
C MET A 179 10.89 -15.07 -25.99
N THR A 180 9.71 -14.51 -25.68
CA THR A 180 9.50 -13.67 -24.50
C THR A 180 8.07 -13.79 -23.97
N PHE A 181 7.90 -13.82 -22.65
CA PHE A 181 6.57 -13.85 -22.03
C PHE A 181 5.76 -12.56 -22.24
N ASN A 182 6.41 -11.46 -22.64
CA ASN A 182 5.70 -10.26 -23.10
C ASN A 182 4.84 -10.55 -24.37
N ALA A 183 5.27 -11.48 -25.23
CA ALA A 183 4.46 -11.90 -26.38
C ALA A 183 3.13 -12.54 -25.93
N LEU A 184 3.12 -13.30 -24.82
CA LEU A 184 1.92 -13.90 -24.25
C LEU A 184 0.95 -12.88 -23.65
N GLN A 185 1.45 -11.75 -23.13
CA GLN A 185 0.58 -10.66 -22.67
C GLN A 185 -0.13 -9.99 -23.86
N ASN A 186 0.59 -9.79 -24.97
CA ASN A 186 0.10 -9.19 -26.21
C ASN A 186 -0.61 -10.20 -27.14
N SER A 187 -0.79 -11.45 -26.70
CA SER A 187 -1.50 -12.49 -27.45
C SER A 187 -3.02 -12.46 -27.27
N ASN A 188 -3.53 -11.74 -26.27
CA ASN A 188 -4.94 -11.73 -25.88
C ASN A 188 -5.52 -10.31 -26.05
N ARG A 189 -6.62 -10.17 -26.81
CA ARG A 189 -7.28 -8.87 -27.02
C ARG A 189 -7.82 -8.22 -25.74
N TYR A 190 -8.02 -9.01 -24.68
CA TYR A 190 -8.48 -8.56 -23.36
C TYR A 190 -7.34 -8.41 -22.34
N GLY A 191 -6.11 -8.79 -22.71
CA GLY A 191 -4.91 -8.74 -21.87
C GLY A 191 -4.74 -9.95 -20.93
N GLY A 192 -3.50 -10.42 -20.80
CA GLY A 192 -3.13 -11.52 -19.91
C GLY A 192 -3.43 -12.93 -20.47
N CYS A 193 -2.89 -13.96 -19.84
CA CYS A 193 -2.67 -15.27 -20.49
C CYS A 193 -3.71 -16.35 -20.13
N TYR A 194 -4.89 -15.96 -19.64
CA TYR A 194 -5.87 -16.90 -19.09
C TYR A 194 -6.96 -17.29 -20.10
N HIS A 195 -7.17 -18.60 -20.26
CA HIS A 195 -8.49 -19.12 -20.61
C HIS A 195 -9.44 -18.86 -19.43
N ILE A 196 -10.58 -18.23 -19.64
CA ILE A 196 -11.60 -18.07 -18.59
C ILE A 196 -12.52 -19.30 -18.62
N PRO A 197 -12.72 -20.03 -17.51
CA PRO A 197 -13.66 -21.16 -17.49
C PRO A 197 -15.09 -20.69 -17.76
N VAL A 198 -15.81 -21.39 -18.64
CA VAL A 198 -17.23 -21.09 -18.95
C VAL A 198 -18.11 -21.01 -17.68
N PRO A 199 -17.92 -21.84 -16.64
CA PRO A 199 -18.65 -21.68 -15.38
C PRO A 199 -18.37 -20.37 -14.63
N GLU A 200 -17.19 -19.74 -14.79
CA GLU A 200 -16.91 -18.44 -14.16
C GLU A 200 -17.64 -17.31 -14.89
N ILE A 201 -17.69 -17.36 -16.23
CA ILE A 201 -18.47 -16.45 -17.09
C ILE A 201 -19.97 -16.52 -16.73
N ALA A 202 -20.53 -17.74 -16.69
CA ALA A 202 -21.93 -17.97 -16.34
C ALA A 202 -22.26 -17.50 -14.91
N ASN A 203 -21.34 -17.69 -13.95
CA ASN A 203 -21.51 -17.17 -12.59
C ASN A 203 -21.42 -15.63 -12.54
N ALA A 204 -20.59 -14.98 -13.35
CA ALA A 204 -20.54 -13.52 -13.42
C ALA A 204 -21.89 -12.94 -13.93
N ARG A 205 -22.41 -13.45 -15.05
CA ARG A 205 -23.74 -13.07 -15.59
C ARG A 205 -24.84 -13.25 -14.55
N LYS A 206 -24.83 -14.38 -13.83
CA LYS A 206 -25.85 -14.75 -12.82
C LYS A 206 -25.86 -13.83 -11.59
N HIS A 207 -24.72 -13.27 -11.19
CA HIS A 207 -24.64 -12.42 -9.99
C HIS A 207 -24.81 -10.92 -10.28
N PHE A 208 -24.56 -10.47 -11.53
CA PHE A 208 -24.79 -9.08 -11.96
C PHE A 208 -26.29 -8.77 -12.15
N ILE A 209 -27.00 -8.70 -11.02
CA ILE A 209 -28.43 -8.39 -10.92
C ILE A 209 -28.63 -7.16 -10.04
N CYS A 210 -29.73 -6.43 -10.24
CA CYS A 210 -30.10 -5.32 -9.36
C CYS A 210 -30.68 -5.89 -8.07
N ARG A 211 -30.19 -5.43 -6.91
CA ARG A 211 -30.65 -5.87 -5.58
C ARG A 211 -31.19 -4.67 -4.79
N PRO A 212 -32.30 -4.83 -4.05
CA PRO A 212 -32.83 -3.75 -3.21
C PRO A 212 -31.80 -3.36 -2.14
N THR A 213 -31.63 -2.05 -1.90
CA THR A 213 -30.73 -1.55 -0.87
C THR A 213 -31.48 -1.40 0.46
N GLU A 214 -31.11 -2.21 1.46
CA GLU A 214 -31.76 -2.20 2.76
C GLU A 214 -31.37 -0.96 3.59
N ASP A 215 -32.32 -0.03 3.79
CA ASP A 215 -32.20 1.12 4.72
C ASP A 215 -32.36 0.66 6.19
N LEU A 216 -31.41 -0.16 6.64
CA LEU A 216 -31.30 -0.67 8.02
C LEU A 216 -31.09 0.48 9.03
N LYS A 217 -31.28 0.23 10.35
CA LYS A 217 -31.12 1.24 11.44
C LYS A 217 -30.13 0.78 12.52
N GLU A 218 -29.32 1.69 13.09
CA GLU A 218 -28.34 1.37 14.14
C GLU A 218 -28.47 2.26 15.39
N PRO A 219 -28.05 1.76 16.57
CA PRO A 219 -28.03 2.53 17.80
C PRO A 219 -26.85 3.52 17.83
N ARG A 220 -26.94 4.51 18.72
CA ARG A 220 -25.86 5.49 18.97
C ARG A 220 -24.60 4.82 19.58
N THR A 221 -24.80 3.71 20.27
CA THR A 221 -23.79 2.94 20.98
C THR A 221 -23.60 1.61 20.27
N VAL A 222 -22.44 1.37 19.67
CA VAL A 222 -22.10 0.08 19.08
C VAL A 222 -21.68 -0.87 20.21
N LEU A 223 -22.36 -2.02 20.30
CA LEU A 223 -22.12 -3.07 21.30
C LEU A 223 -21.89 -4.40 20.57
N PRO A 224 -21.11 -5.35 21.14
CA PRO A 224 -20.97 -6.68 20.59
C PRO A 224 -22.31 -7.43 20.58
N LYS A 225 -22.48 -8.33 19.62
CA LYS A 225 -23.65 -9.21 19.51
C LYS A 225 -23.19 -10.67 19.52
N PRO A 226 -23.87 -11.57 20.22
CA PRO A 226 -23.65 -13.01 20.08
C PRO A 226 -23.87 -13.46 18.62
N GLY A 227 -23.05 -14.38 18.12
CA GLY A 227 -23.18 -14.97 16.78
C GLY A 227 -22.73 -14.10 15.59
N GLU A 228 -22.58 -12.78 15.74
CA GLU A 228 -21.96 -11.92 14.70
C GLU A 228 -20.46 -11.72 14.93
N LYS A 229 -19.70 -11.40 13.87
CA LYS A 229 -18.28 -11.03 13.94
C LYS A 229 -18.14 -9.61 14.50
N ASN A 230 -17.76 -9.50 15.77
CA ASN A 230 -17.53 -8.22 16.43
C ASN A 230 -16.04 -7.84 16.34
N VAL A 231 -15.74 -6.66 15.79
CA VAL A 231 -14.36 -6.19 15.60
C VAL A 231 -14.10 -4.94 16.42
N LEU A 232 -13.11 -5.02 17.32
CA LEU A 232 -12.62 -3.89 18.09
C LEU A 232 -11.30 -3.42 17.49
N ILE A 233 -11.21 -2.14 17.16
CA ILE A 233 -10.04 -1.55 16.50
C ILE A 233 -9.47 -0.48 17.42
N THR A 234 -8.16 -0.50 17.66
CA THR A 234 -7.45 0.62 18.29
C THR A 234 -6.32 1.12 17.41
N SER A 235 -6.18 2.44 17.29
CA SER A 235 -4.92 3.06 16.86
C SER A 235 -4.04 3.26 18.10
N ALA A 236 -2.72 3.15 17.96
CA ALA A 236 -1.79 3.70 18.93
C ALA A 236 -2.17 5.14 19.30
N LEU A 237 -2.13 5.45 20.60
CA LEU A 237 -2.39 6.78 21.13
C LEU A 237 -1.18 7.70 20.85
N PRO A 238 -1.35 8.83 20.14
CA PRO A 238 -0.29 9.83 20.04
C PRO A 238 -0.14 10.64 21.36
N TYR A 239 1.12 10.93 21.71
CA TYR A 239 1.57 11.63 22.94
C TYR A 239 1.33 13.14 22.92
N VAL A 240 0.48 13.72 23.77
CA VAL A 240 -0.24 15.00 23.61
C VAL A 240 0.58 16.29 23.28
N ASN A 241 1.91 16.27 23.32
CA ASN A 241 2.77 17.44 23.54
C ASN A 241 3.49 18.03 22.30
N ASN A 242 3.12 17.65 21.08
CA ASN A 242 3.80 18.01 19.82
C ASN A 242 2.91 17.76 18.57
N VAL A 243 3.52 17.89 17.39
CA VAL A 243 2.86 17.84 16.06
C VAL A 243 3.47 16.66 15.25
N PRO A 244 2.69 15.84 14.51
CA PRO A 244 3.16 14.71 13.73
C PRO A 244 3.45 15.11 12.30
N HIS A 245 4.31 14.31 11.72
CA HIS A 245 4.44 14.23 10.30
C HIS A 245 3.50 13.18 9.72
N LEU A 246 3.35 13.20 8.39
CA LEU A 246 2.58 12.24 7.62
C LEU A 246 2.88 10.77 8.00
N GLY A 247 4.12 10.48 8.37
CA GLY A 247 4.57 9.16 8.84
C GLY A 247 3.84 8.62 10.08
N ASN A 248 3.45 9.47 11.04
CA ASN A 248 2.68 9.01 12.21
C ASN A 248 1.22 8.77 11.84
N ILE A 249 0.69 9.64 10.98
CA ILE A 249 -0.67 9.54 10.43
C ILE A 249 -0.83 8.21 9.70
N ILE A 250 0.06 7.87 8.75
CA ILE A 250 -0.02 6.58 8.03
C ILE A 250 0.23 5.38 8.93
N GLY A 251 1.24 5.42 9.82
CA GLY A 251 1.59 4.26 10.65
C GLY A 251 0.48 3.84 11.62
N CYS A 252 -0.30 4.80 12.10
CA CYS A 252 -1.32 4.56 13.14
C CYS A 252 -2.73 4.93 12.64
N VAL A 253 -3.15 6.18 12.80
CA VAL A 253 -4.56 6.61 12.71
C VAL A 253 -5.18 6.45 11.32
N LEU A 254 -4.44 6.70 10.23
CA LEU A 254 -4.95 6.55 8.86
C LEU A 254 -5.04 5.07 8.45
N SER A 255 -4.06 4.23 8.83
CA SER A 255 -4.18 2.78 8.64
C SER A 255 -5.40 2.21 9.35
N ALA A 256 -5.58 2.61 10.62
CA ALA A 256 -6.73 2.22 11.42
C ALA A 256 -8.05 2.74 10.83
N ASP A 257 -8.11 3.99 10.37
CA ASP A 257 -9.31 4.59 9.78
C ASP A 257 -9.70 3.97 8.42
N ILE A 258 -8.74 3.67 7.53
CA ILE A 258 -9.01 2.95 6.27
C ILE A 258 -9.59 1.57 6.57
N PHE A 259 -8.91 0.77 7.39
CA PHE A 259 -9.39 -0.57 7.76
C PHE A 259 -10.73 -0.50 8.50
N ALA A 260 -10.89 0.45 9.42
CA ALA A 260 -12.14 0.67 10.14
C ALA A 260 -13.25 1.23 9.26
N ARG A 261 -12.99 1.83 8.08
CA ARG A 261 -14.03 2.20 7.08
C ARG A 261 -14.41 1.03 6.20
N TYR A 262 -13.44 0.21 5.80
CA TYR A 262 -13.68 -1.03 5.08
C TYR A 262 -14.58 -1.97 5.90
N LEU A 263 -14.24 -2.21 7.17
CA LEU A 263 -15.06 -3.05 8.05
C LEU A 263 -16.38 -2.41 8.45
N ARG A 264 -16.45 -1.07 8.56
CA ARG A 264 -17.61 -0.41 9.16
C ARG A 264 -18.83 -0.34 8.27
N ASP A 265 -19.85 -0.12 9.07
CA ASP A 265 -21.24 -0.17 8.81
C ASP A 265 -21.81 1.11 9.45
N LEU A 266 -22.38 2.06 8.69
CA LEU A 266 -23.21 3.16 9.23
C LEU A 266 -24.55 3.30 8.49
N ARG A 267 -25.58 3.79 9.21
CA ARG A 267 -27.01 3.85 8.84
C ARG A 267 -27.58 5.25 9.18
N ARG A 268 -28.70 5.66 8.56
CA ARG A 268 -29.26 7.02 8.72
C ARG A 268 -30.03 7.23 10.04
N ARG A 269 -29.95 8.44 10.61
CA ARG A 269 -30.80 8.97 11.69
C ARG A 269 -31.46 10.31 11.27
N GLN A 270 -32.58 10.67 11.91
CA GLN A 270 -33.12 12.05 11.91
C GLN A 270 -32.95 12.69 13.29
N GLY A 271 -32.83 14.03 13.35
CA GLY A 271 -33.09 14.82 14.57
C GLY A 271 -31.87 15.40 15.31
N LYS A 272 -31.85 16.74 15.38
CA LYS A 272 -31.05 17.67 16.23
C LYS A 272 -29.51 17.66 16.12
N LYS A 273 -28.95 18.87 15.91
CA LYS A 273 -27.52 19.22 16.03
C LYS A 273 -27.13 19.37 17.50
N TYR A 274 -25.94 18.91 17.89
CA TYR A 274 -25.03 19.56 18.84
C TYR A 274 -23.58 19.08 18.57
N TYR A 275 -22.58 19.91 18.88
CA TYR A 275 -21.18 19.67 18.46
C TYR A 275 -20.42 18.76 19.44
N ILE A 276 -20.06 17.57 18.95
CA ILE A 276 -18.88 16.77 19.32
C ILE A 276 -18.39 16.19 17.97
N SER A 277 -17.07 16.06 17.75
CA SER A 277 -16.48 15.75 16.43
C SER A 277 -17.18 14.58 15.70
N LEU A 278 -17.98 14.91 14.67
CA LEU A 278 -18.96 14.00 14.03
C LEU A 278 -18.89 14.03 12.49
N ASN A 279 -17.67 14.06 11.94
CA ASN A 279 -17.43 13.99 10.49
C ASN A 279 -17.44 12.57 9.91
N SER A 280 -18.34 11.71 10.41
CA SER A 280 -18.64 10.39 9.82
C SER A 280 -20.15 10.21 9.62
N ARG A 281 -20.63 10.67 8.47
CA ARG A 281 -21.88 10.18 7.85
C ARG A 281 -21.52 8.98 6.94
N TYR A 282 -22.36 8.66 5.96
CA TYR A 282 -22.09 7.70 4.87
C TYR A 282 -22.16 6.22 5.29
N CYS A 283 -21.99 5.32 4.32
CA CYS A 283 -22.52 3.96 4.35
C CYS A 283 -21.38 2.93 4.49
N ARG A 284 -21.64 1.71 4.01
CA ARG A 284 -21.00 0.46 4.42
C ARG A 284 -20.03 -0.06 3.36
N THR A 285 -19.06 -0.88 3.76
CA THR A 285 -18.21 -1.61 2.79
C THR A 285 -18.22 -3.12 3.02
N ALA A 286 -18.01 -3.64 4.24
CA ALA A 286 -17.90 -5.09 4.48
C ALA A 286 -18.91 -5.73 5.48
N GLY A 287 -19.79 -4.97 6.15
CA GLY A 287 -20.90 -5.56 6.92
C GLY A 287 -20.62 -5.92 8.39
N TYR A 288 -19.48 -5.57 8.98
CA TYR A 288 -19.07 -6.09 10.29
C TYR A 288 -19.36 -5.14 11.46
N ASN A 289 -19.80 -5.70 12.59
CA ASN A 289 -20.10 -4.96 13.81
C ASN A 289 -18.80 -4.41 14.44
N THR A 290 -18.47 -3.15 14.16
CA THR A 290 -17.11 -2.62 14.32
C THR A 290 -17.07 -1.35 15.19
N LEU A 291 -16.32 -1.40 16.28
CA LEU A 291 -15.99 -0.23 17.11
C LEU A 291 -14.52 0.17 16.92
N PHE A 292 -14.27 1.45 16.64
CA PHE A 292 -12.92 2.03 16.57
C PHE A 292 -12.72 3.02 17.73
N ILE A 293 -11.67 2.82 18.51
CA ILE A 293 -11.27 3.67 19.64
C ILE A 293 -9.86 4.21 19.40
N SER A 294 -9.70 5.51 19.65
CA SER A 294 -8.42 6.21 19.68
C SER A 294 -8.61 7.45 20.55
N GLY A 295 -7.52 8.05 21.00
CA GLY A 295 -7.50 9.29 21.76
C GLY A 295 -6.06 9.72 21.98
N THR A 296 -5.82 10.41 23.09
CA THR A 296 -4.56 11.05 23.47
C THR A 296 -3.85 10.28 24.57
N ASP A 297 -2.51 10.31 24.56
CA ASP A 297 -1.69 9.93 25.71
C ASP A 297 -1.09 11.20 26.35
N GLU A 298 -1.52 11.54 27.56
CA GLU A 298 -1.38 12.88 28.14
C GLU A 298 -0.35 12.98 29.28
N TYR A 299 0.12 11.84 29.80
CA TYR A 299 0.90 11.79 31.03
C TYR A 299 2.42 11.67 30.81
N GLY A 300 3.17 11.88 31.90
CA GLY A 300 4.62 11.72 31.94
C GLY A 300 5.43 12.99 31.70
N THR A 301 6.75 12.86 31.90
CA THR A 301 7.73 13.96 31.97
C THR A 301 7.79 14.81 30.70
N ALA A 302 7.42 14.24 29.55
CA ALA A 302 7.41 14.94 28.27
C ALA A 302 6.30 16.01 28.22
N THR A 303 5.19 15.82 28.92
CA THR A 303 4.14 16.84 29.09
C THR A 303 4.58 17.91 30.09
N GLU A 304 5.12 17.51 31.25
CA GLU A 304 5.61 18.44 32.29
C GLU A 304 6.70 19.40 31.74
N ASN A 305 7.69 18.87 31.00
CA ASN A 305 8.74 19.68 30.38
C ASN A 305 8.20 20.63 29.30
N LYS A 306 7.18 20.22 28.54
CA LYS A 306 6.57 21.08 27.50
C LYS A 306 5.70 22.18 28.12
N ALA A 307 4.97 21.85 29.18
CA ALA A 307 4.20 22.79 29.99
C ALA A 307 5.11 23.90 30.56
N LEU A 308 6.22 23.49 31.21
CA LEU A 308 7.24 24.41 31.72
C LEU A 308 7.81 25.33 30.63
N ALA A 309 8.15 24.77 29.46
CA ALA A 309 8.73 25.51 28.35
C ALA A 309 7.76 26.52 27.70
N GLU A 310 6.46 26.24 27.69
CA GLU A 310 5.42 27.18 27.22
C GLU A 310 4.82 28.05 28.35
N LYS A 311 5.30 27.91 29.60
CA LYS A 311 4.78 28.58 30.81
C LYS A 311 3.30 28.33 31.09
N LEU A 312 2.84 27.11 30.79
CA LEU A 312 1.48 26.61 31.05
C LEU A 312 1.51 25.55 32.16
N THR A 313 0.36 25.24 32.77
CA THR A 313 0.23 24.00 33.56
C THR A 313 0.19 22.75 32.66
N PRO A 314 0.52 21.56 33.19
CA PRO A 314 0.36 20.30 32.46
C PRO A 314 -1.06 20.11 31.92
N LYS A 315 -2.09 20.50 32.69
CA LYS A 315 -3.48 20.46 32.22
C LYS A 315 -3.73 21.45 31.08
N GLU A 316 -3.33 22.71 31.20
CA GLU A 316 -3.57 23.71 30.13
C GLU A 316 -2.83 23.36 28.85
N ILE A 317 -1.66 22.72 28.91
CA ILE A 317 -1.01 22.23 27.68
C ILE A 317 -1.68 20.96 27.13
N CYS A 318 -2.15 20.04 27.98
CA CYS A 318 -3.03 18.95 27.55
C CYS A 318 -4.30 19.49 26.86
N ASP A 319 -5.00 20.47 27.47
CA ASP A 319 -6.24 21.09 26.99
C ASP A 319 -6.02 21.95 25.71
N LYS A 320 -4.96 22.77 25.67
CA LYS A 320 -4.56 23.56 24.49
C LYS A 320 -4.26 22.65 23.31
N TYR A 321 -3.60 21.54 23.58
CA TYR A 321 -3.41 20.53 22.57
C TYR A 321 -4.69 19.69 22.41
N PHE A 322 -5.65 19.61 23.33
CA PHE A 322 -6.89 18.80 23.20
C PHE A 322 -7.74 19.15 21.94
N GLU A 323 -7.51 20.30 21.32
CA GLU A 323 -8.08 20.65 20.01
C GLU A 323 -7.10 20.53 18.81
N LEU A 324 -5.78 20.50 19.05
CA LEU A 324 -4.72 20.40 18.04
C LEU A 324 -4.44 18.95 17.55
N HIS A 325 -5.22 17.92 17.98
CA HIS A 325 -4.90 16.39 17.94
C HIS A 325 -6.27 15.92 17.27
N ASN A 326 -7.40 16.44 17.77
CA ASN A 326 -8.66 16.58 17.04
C ASN A 326 -8.44 17.17 15.62
N SER A 327 -7.31 17.85 15.40
CA SER A 327 -6.77 18.24 14.09
C SER A 327 -5.40 17.62 13.66
N ILE A 328 -4.43 17.25 14.53
CA ILE A 328 -3.01 16.97 14.13
C ILE A 328 -2.23 15.76 14.80
N TYR A 329 -1.37 15.92 15.87
CA TYR A 329 -0.81 14.89 16.88
C TYR A 329 0.56 14.01 16.92
N ARG A 330 1.64 14.36 17.74
CA ARG A 330 2.89 13.57 18.23
C ARG A 330 3.52 14.15 19.58
N CYS A 331 4.61 13.89 20.38
CA CYS A 331 5.81 13.00 20.76
C CYS A 331 6.94 13.93 21.40
N PHE A 332 8.11 13.69 22.07
CA PHE A 332 9.04 12.67 22.64
C PHE A 332 10.15 13.44 23.50
N VAL A 333 11.11 12.78 24.20
CA VAL A 333 12.30 13.39 24.94
C VAL A 333 13.58 12.53 24.74
N GLU A 334 14.81 13.10 24.74
CA GLU A 334 16.09 12.44 24.33
C GLU A 334 17.24 12.43 25.39
N GLY A 335 18.33 11.68 25.11
CA GLY A 335 19.51 11.38 25.98
C GLY A 335 20.77 10.99 25.16
N ALA A 336 21.58 9.97 25.52
CA ALA A 336 22.74 9.52 24.72
C ALA A 336 23.14 8.02 24.90
N CYS A 337 23.49 7.29 23.81
CA CYS A 337 23.48 5.81 23.76
C CYS A 337 24.75 5.11 24.33
N PRO A 338 24.60 4.17 25.28
CA PRO A 338 25.70 3.38 25.82
C PRO A 338 26.02 2.07 25.08
N HIS A 339 25.21 1.63 24.10
CA HIS A 339 25.46 0.34 23.47
C HIS A 339 26.79 0.34 22.67
N PRO A 340 27.70 -0.63 22.89
CA PRO A 340 28.95 -0.75 22.13
C PRO A 340 28.71 -0.69 20.62
N GLY A 341 29.53 0.09 19.92
CA GLY A 341 29.42 0.31 18.47
C GLY A 341 28.24 1.19 18.00
N CYS A 342 27.33 1.64 18.88
CA CYS A 342 26.18 2.46 18.48
C CYS A 342 26.49 3.96 18.44
N GLY A 343 27.00 4.51 19.54
CA GLY A 343 27.50 5.90 19.63
C GLY A 343 26.49 7.00 19.27
N TYR A 344 25.19 6.80 19.46
CA TYR A 344 24.17 7.80 19.11
C TYR A 344 24.03 8.88 20.20
N GLU A 345 24.32 10.14 19.88
CA GLU A 345 24.36 11.24 20.86
C GLU A 345 22.98 11.79 21.30
N ASP A 346 21.86 11.29 20.75
CA ASP A 346 20.49 11.72 21.09
C ASP A 346 19.55 10.54 21.48
N ALA A 347 20.09 9.44 22.01
CA ALA A 347 19.29 8.27 22.41
C ALA A 347 18.48 8.49 23.70
N ARG A 348 17.16 8.29 23.66
CA ARG A 348 16.25 8.55 24.78
C ARG A 348 16.58 7.69 26.01
N GLY A 349 16.23 8.21 27.20
CA GLY A 349 16.46 7.54 28.50
C GLY A 349 15.59 6.31 28.77
N ASP A 350 14.77 5.92 27.80
CA ASP A 350 14.06 4.64 27.70
C ASP A 350 14.54 3.81 26.49
N GLN A 351 14.80 4.43 25.33
CA GLN A 351 15.15 3.74 24.08
C GLN A 351 16.11 4.53 23.16
N CYS A 352 17.06 3.83 22.55
CA CYS A 352 17.90 4.39 21.49
C CYS A 352 17.25 4.28 20.10
N ASP A 353 16.84 5.40 19.50
CA ASP A 353 16.24 5.44 18.16
C ASP A 353 17.18 5.07 16.99
N LYS A 354 18.49 4.90 17.23
CA LYS A 354 19.46 4.41 16.23
C LYS A 354 19.58 2.87 16.20
N CYS A 355 19.45 2.18 17.33
CA CYS A 355 19.61 0.71 17.42
C CYS A 355 18.38 -0.02 17.98
N GLY A 356 17.30 0.68 18.30
CA GLY A 356 16.04 0.12 18.82
C GLY A 356 16.09 -0.40 20.26
N LYS A 357 17.28 -0.61 20.84
CA LYS A 357 17.47 -1.17 22.17
C LYS A 357 16.99 -0.22 23.27
N LEU A 358 16.35 -0.81 24.28
CA LEU A 358 16.04 -0.13 25.53
C LEU A 358 17.30 0.09 26.36
N VAL A 359 17.35 1.22 27.07
CA VAL A 359 18.48 1.67 27.89
C VAL A 359 17.93 2.28 29.18
N ASN A 360 18.64 2.16 30.31
CA ASN A 360 18.26 2.91 31.50
C ASN A 360 18.86 4.32 31.42
N ALA A 361 18.18 5.33 31.96
CA ALA A 361 18.67 6.71 32.00
C ALA A 361 20.00 6.86 32.78
N THR A 362 20.30 5.95 33.70
CA THR A 362 21.58 5.83 34.44
C THR A 362 22.74 5.39 33.56
N ASP A 363 22.47 4.66 32.49
CA ASP A 363 23.49 3.98 31.70
C ASP A 363 23.99 4.88 30.57
N LEU A 364 23.22 5.94 30.23
CA LEU A 364 23.52 6.89 29.16
C LEU A 364 24.92 7.52 29.33
N ILE A 365 25.69 7.60 28.25
CA ILE A 365 27.04 8.20 28.28
C ILE A 365 26.92 9.72 28.08
N ARG A 366 27.38 10.50 29.07
CA ARG A 366 27.21 11.97 29.15
C ARG A 366 25.72 12.38 29.16
N PRO A 367 24.93 11.96 30.17
CA PRO A 367 23.52 12.34 30.26
C PRO A 367 23.38 13.86 30.48
N ARG A 368 22.49 14.49 29.71
CA ARG A 368 22.19 15.93 29.77
C ARG A 368 20.71 16.17 30.01
N CYS A 369 20.36 17.05 30.94
CA CYS A 369 18.97 17.44 31.15
C CYS A 369 18.48 18.31 29.97
N LYS A 370 17.47 17.86 29.21
CA LYS A 370 16.95 18.61 28.04
C LYS A 370 16.39 20.01 28.38
N VAL A 371 16.09 20.29 29.65
CA VAL A 371 15.53 21.59 30.09
C VAL A 371 16.61 22.63 30.43
N CYS A 372 17.71 22.22 31.07
CA CYS A 372 18.73 23.13 31.59
C CYS A 372 20.18 22.77 31.19
N ASN A 373 20.36 21.73 30.37
CA ASN A 373 21.62 21.20 29.83
C ASN A 373 22.70 20.81 30.87
N THR A 374 22.36 20.74 32.15
CA THR A 374 23.26 20.25 33.21
C THR A 374 23.32 18.72 33.27
N ALA A 375 24.40 18.20 33.85
CA ALA A 375 24.52 16.79 34.16
C ALA A 375 23.62 16.42 35.37
N PRO A 376 22.81 15.36 35.31
CA PRO A 376 21.97 14.92 36.42
C PRO A 376 22.79 14.21 37.51
N VAL A 377 22.31 14.28 38.75
CA VAL A 377 22.92 13.62 39.92
C VAL A 377 22.08 12.41 40.32
N ILE A 378 22.74 11.27 40.55
CA ILE A 378 22.09 10.01 40.96
C ILE A 378 21.54 10.15 42.39
N ARG A 379 20.32 9.65 42.62
CA ARG A 379 19.67 9.56 43.94
C ARG A 379 18.89 8.25 44.04
N SER A 380 18.85 7.65 45.23
CA SER A 380 18.01 6.49 45.51
C SER A 380 16.53 6.87 45.58
N SER A 381 15.65 6.02 45.06
CA SER A 381 14.20 6.20 45.08
C SER A 381 13.51 4.83 44.96
N GLU A 382 12.53 4.55 45.80
CA GLU A 382 11.77 3.29 45.77
C GLU A 382 10.85 3.21 44.55
N GLN A 383 10.71 2.04 43.94
CA GLN A 383 9.90 1.83 42.74
C GLN A 383 9.24 0.45 42.72
N MET A 384 8.04 0.35 42.16
CA MET A 384 7.38 -0.93 41.92
C MET A 384 7.77 -1.51 40.56
N PHE A 385 7.88 -2.84 40.48
CA PHE A 385 8.21 -3.57 39.26
C PHE A 385 7.13 -4.60 38.93
N MET A 386 6.72 -4.66 37.66
CA MET A 386 5.91 -5.76 37.13
C MET A 386 6.82 -6.95 36.84
N ASP A 387 6.56 -8.07 37.53
CA ASP A 387 7.23 -9.35 37.34
C ASP A 387 6.73 -10.06 36.07
N LEU A 388 7.28 -9.65 34.92
CA LEU A 388 7.05 -10.31 33.63
C LEU A 388 7.60 -11.76 33.54
N PRO A 389 8.79 -12.12 34.08
CA PRO A 389 9.30 -13.50 34.04
C PRO A 389 8.29 -14.57 34.49
N ASN A 390 7.55 -14.28 35.56
CA ASN A 390 6.55 -15.18 36.15
C ASN A 390 5.32 -15.42 35.23
N ILE A 391 5.02 -14.47 34.34
CA ILE A 391 3.93 -14.55 33.37
C ILE A 391 4.39 -15.10 32.01
N GLU A 392 5.70 -15.11 31.74
CA GLU A 392 6.31 -15.40 30.43
C GLU A 392 5.77 -16.69 29.77
N LYS A 393 5.67 -17.80 30.51
CA LYS A 393 5.13 -19.07 29.98
C LYS A 393 3.66 -18.98 29.53
N LYS A 394 2.84 -18.16 30.21
CA LYS A 394 1.44 -17.92 29.79
C LYS A 394 1.38 -17.01 28.57
N LEU A 395 2.25 -16.01 28.52
CA LEU A 395 2.37 -15.08 27.39
C LEU A 395 2.80 -15.84 26.13
N GLU A 396 3.84 -16.68 26.20
CA GLU A 396 4.28 -17.53 25.08
C GLU A 396 3.13 -18.36 24.50
N GLY A 397 2.35 -19.05 25.36
CA GLY A 397 1.24 -19.90 24.92
C GLY A 397 0.14 -19.11 24.21
N TRP A 398 -0.06 -17.85 24.57
CA TRP A 398 -0.95 -16.93 23.86
C TRP A 398 -0.33 -16.42 22.55
N VAL A 399 0.94 -15.98 22.54
CA VAL A 399 1.63 -15.52 21.31
C VAL A 399 1.63 -16.62 20.25
N LYS A 400 1.99 -17.85 20.60
CA LYS A 400 2.01 -19.04 19.71
C LYS A 400 0.63 -19.33 19.07
N LYS A 401 -0.48 -18.88 19.67
CA LYS A 401 -1.84 -19.02 19.12
C LYS A 401 -2.23 -17.91 18.14
N PHE A 402 -1.77 -16.68 18.34
CA PHE A 402 -2.24 -15.50 17.60
C PHE A 402 -1.21 -14.89 16.63
N GLU A 403 0.09 -15.16 16.79
CA GLU A 403 1.15 -14.49 16.03
C GLU A 403 0.98 -14.59 14.50
N TYR A 404 0.44 -15.70 13.98
CA TYR A 404 0.20 -15.88 12.54
C TYR A 404 -0.74 -14.83 11.93
N GLY A 405 -1.61 -14.21 12.74
CA GLY A 405 -2.49 -13.11 12.34
C GLY A 405 -1.85 -11.72 12.37
N TRP A 406 -0.59 -11.59 12.80
CA TRP A 406 0.10 -10.30 12.96
C TRP A 406 1.02 -9.97 11.78
N SER A 407 1.36 -8.69 11.61
CA SER A 407 2.35 -8.23 10.63
C SER A 407 3.74 -8.82 10.91
N ASN A 408 4.54 -9.07 9.86
CA ASN A 408 5.76 -9.88 9.97
C ASN A 408 6.80 -9.29 10.96
N ASN A 409 6.98 -7.97 10.91
CA ASN A 409 7.79 -7.20 11.85
C ASN A 409 7.33 -7.38 13.32
N ALA A 410 6.03 -7.34 13.60
CA ALA A 410 5.49 -7.50 14.94
C ALA A 410 5.79 -8.90 15.52
N ARG A 411 5.73 -9.94 14.67
CA ARG A 411 6.10 -11.32 15.06
C ARG A 411 7.58 -11.39 15.43
N GLU A 412 8.47 -10.93 14.56
CA GLU A 412 9.92 -11.06 14.78
C GLU A 412 10.43 -10.20 15.94
N ILE A 413 9.86 -9.01 16.16
CA ILE A 413 10.13 -8.18 17.35
C ILE A 413 9.69 -8.93 18.63
N THR A 414 8.49 -9.51 18.64
CA THR A 414 7.98 -10.25 19.81
C THR A 414 8.79 -11.52 20.08
N ARG A 415 9.15 -12.26 19.04
CA ARG A 415 10.03 -13.44 19.11
C ARG A 415 11.44 -13.09 19.56
N ALA A 416 11.97 -11.92 19.19
CA ALA A 416 13.24 -11.44 19.74
C ALA A 416 13.14 -11.18 21.25
N TRP A 417 12.10 -10.47 21.69
CA TRP A 417 11.85 -10.17 23.11
C TRP A 417 11.67 -11.43 23.98
N LEU A 418 10.96 -12.45 23.49
CA LEU A 418 10.81 -13.73 24.20
C LEU A 418 12.12 -14.53 24.23
N ARG A 419 12.93 -14.51 23.16
CA ARG A 419 14.25 -15.18 23.13
C ARG A 419 15.30 -14.54 24.06
N GLU A 420 15.17 -13.25 24.37
CA GLU A 420 16.06 -12.57 25.33
C GLU A 420 15.70 -12.86 26.81
N GLY A 421 14.54 -13.48 27.06
CA GLY A 421 13.95 -13.66 28.39
C GLY A 421 13.35 -12.35 28.92
N LEU A 422 12.15 -12.41 29.50
CA LEU A 422 11.53 -11.22 30.07
C LEU A 422 12.23 -10.81 31.37
N LYS A 423 12.17 -9.52 31.68
CA LYS A 423 12.80 -8.92 32.85
C LYS A 423 11.77 -8.06 33.60
N PRO A 424 11.83 -7.96 34.94
CA PRO A 424 10.94 -7.08 35.68
C PRO A 424 11.01 -5.65 35.15
N ARG A 425 9.86 -4.99 34.99
CA ARG A 425 9.79 -3.63 34.43
C ARG A 425 9.24 -2.66 35.46
N CYS A 426 9.95 -1.55 35.69
CA CYS A 426 9.55 -0.51 36.64
C CYS A 426 8.26 0.20 36.16
N ILE A 427 7.18 0.10 36.95
CA ILE A 427 5.84 0.61 36.62
C ILE A 427 5.48 1.92 37.33
N THR A 428 6.37 2.48 38.16
CA THR A 428 6.16 3.77 38.85
C THR A 428 7.21 4.80 38.42
N ARG A 429 6.93 6.10 38.60
CA ARG A 429 7.88 7.19 38.36
C ARG A 429 7.70 8.33 39.37
N ASP A 430 8.80 9.03 39.62
CA ASP A 430 8.87 10.23 40.46
C ASP A 430 8.45 11.48 39.65
N LEU A 431 7.16 11.56 39.33
CA LEU A 431 6.55 12.67 38.58
C LEU A 431 5.27 13.12 39.28
N LYS A 432 4.81 14.34 38.99
CA LYS A 432 3.54 14.86 39.54
C LYS A 432 2.37 14.69 38.58
N TRP A 433 2.64 14.57 37.28
CA TRP A 433 1.64 14.42 36.23
C TRP A 433 1.54 12.97 35.69
N GLY A 434 0.66 12.19 36.32
CA GLY A 434 0.34 10.80 35.98
C GLY A 434 -0.79 10.26 36.87
N ILE A 435 -1.20 9.01 36.68
CA ILE A 435 -2.18 8.37 37.57
C ILE A 435 -1.50 8.06 38.92
N PRO A 436 -2.01 8.52 40.07
CA PRO A 436 -1.40 8.29 41.37
C PRO A 436 -1.46 6.81 41.77
N VAL A 437 -0.41 6.34 42.46
CA VAL A 437 -0.31 4.95 42.91
C VAL A 437 -1.12 4.77 44.21
N PRO A 438 -2.12 3.86 44.27
CA PRO A 438 -2.93 3.64 45.46
C PRO A 438 -2.22 2.70 46.45
N HIS A 439 -1.05 3.12 46.95
CA HIS A 439 -0.24 2.35 47.91
C HIS A 439 0.48 3.29 48.88
N GLN A 440 0.59 2.86 50.15
CA GLN A 440 1.30 3.60 51.19
C GLN A 440 2.79 3.76 50.84
N GLY A 441 3.36 4.95 51.06
CA GLY A 441 4.74 5.29 50.69
C GLY A 441 4.93 5.72 49.21
N PHE A 442 3.87 5.66 48.40
CA PHE A 442 3.90 6.05 46.98
C PHE A 442 3.05 7.29 46.68
N GLU A 443 2.70 8.09 47.69
CA GLU A 443 1.80 9.26 47.59
C GLU A 443 2.37 10.42 46.76
N GLN A 444 3.69 10.44 46.54
CA GLN A 444 4.39 11.40 45.66
C GLN A 444 4.86 10.77 44.34
N LYS A 445 4.30 9.60 43.98
CA LYS A 445 4.67 8.82 42.79
C LYS A 445 3.43 8.53 41.94
N VAL A 446 3.64 8.40 40.64
CA VAL A 446 2.61 8.04 39.67
C VAL A 446 2.98 6.77 38.93
N PHE A 447 2.01 6.14 38.27
CA PHE A 447 2.29 5.08 37.31
C PHE A 447 3.11 5.60 36.12
N TYR A 448 3.93 4.71 35.57
CA TYR A 448 4.72 4.98 34.37
C TYR A 448 3.83 4.92 33.14
N VAL A 449 3.87 5.94 32.28
CA VAL A 449 3.01 6.09 31.09
C VAL A 449 2.88 4.81 30.23
N TRP A 450 3.98 4.06 30.03
CA TRP A 450 3.96 2.82 29.24
C TRP A 450 3.31 1.60 29.96
N PHE A 451 2.89 1.75 31.21
CA PHE A 451 2.10 0.77 31.96
C PHE A 451 0.60 1.08 31.91
N ASP A 452 0.21 2.37 32.04
CA ASP A 452 -1.20 2.79 32.12
C ASP A 452 -1.80 3.29 30.79
N ALA A 453 -1.01 3.83 29.85
CA ALA A 453 -1.52 4.27 28.54
C ALA A 453 -2.30 3.19 27.76
N PRO A 454 -1.94 1.88 27.78
CA PRO A 454 -2.75 0.83 27.16
C PRO A 454 -4.12 0.60 27.83
N PHE A 455 -4.30 0.95 29.12
CA PHE A 455 -5.62 1.02 29.75
C PHE A 455 -6.46 2.20 29.20
N GLY A 456 -5.82 3.18 28.55
CA GLY A 456 -6.46 4.28 27.83
C GLY A 456 -7.53 3.80 26.84
N TYR A 457 -7.27 2.70 26.11
CA TYR A 457 -8.28 2.09 25.24
C TYR A 457 -9.56 1.67 25.99
N ILE A 458 -9.40 1.12 27.20
CA ILE A 458 -10.51 0.70 28.07
C ILE A 458 -11.23 1.92 28.66
N SER A 459 -10.48 2.93 29.14
CA SER A 459 -11.06 4.14 29.75
C SER A 459 -11.81 5.01 28.72
N MET A 460 -11.29 5.14 27.50
CA MET A 460 -11.96 5.79 26.36
C MET A 460 -13.23 5.03 25.96
N THR A 461 -13.20 3.68 25.94
CA THR A 461 -14.41 2.87 25.70
C THR A 461 -15.44 3.08 26.82
N LYS A 462 -15.01 3.16 28.08
CA LYS A 462 -15.86 3.49 29.25
C LYS A 462 -16.45 4.91 29.17
N ARG A 463 -15.73 5.86 28.56
CA ARG A 463 -16.22 7.23 28.32
C ARG A 463 -17.23 7.30 27.18
N TYR A 464 -17.12 6.40 26.20
CA TYR A 464 -18.09 6.20 25.10
C TYR A 464 -19.36 5.49 25.55
N THR A 465 -19.26 4.40 26.33
CA THR A 465 -20.42 3.67 26.87
C THR A 465 -20.20 3.12 28.28
N LYS A 466 -21.28 3.12 29.09
CA LYS A 466 -21.34 2.46 30.40
C LYS A 466 -21.11 0.95 30.28
N GLU A 467 -21.43 0.36 29.14
CA GLU A 467 -21.40 -1.09 28.87
C GLU A 467 -20.06 -1.58 28.29
N TYR A 468 -19.00 -0.77 28.40
CA TYR A 468 -17.67 -1.04 27.82
C TYR A 468 -17.10 -2.44 28.12
N LYS A 469 -17.51 -3.05 29.25
CA LYS A 469 -17.16 -4.42 29.59
C LYS A 469 -17.59 -5.44 28.53
N GLN A 470 -18.67 -5.21 27.79
CA GLN A 470 -19.05 -6.14 26.71
C GLN A 470 -17.96 -6.25 25.64
N TRP A 471 -17.26 -5.15 25.33
CA TRP A 471 -16.14 -5.12 24.39
C TRP A 471 -14.81 -5.66 24.97
N TRP A 472 -14.56 -5.46 26.27
CA TRP A 472 -13.25 -5.76 26.89
C TRP A 472 -13.24 -7.00 27.80
N GLN A 473 -14.41 -7.51 28.18
CA GLN A 473 -14.68 -8.68 29.03
C GLN A 473 -15.99 -9.36 28.54
N PRO A 474 -16.04 -9.85 27.28
CA PRO A 474 -17.27 -10.37 26.67
C PRO A 474 -17.85 -11.58 27.40
N SER A 475 -19.17 -11.75 27.31
CA SER A 475 -19.87 -12.94 27.78
C SER A 475 -19.55 -14.17 26.93
N LYS A 476 -19.62 -15.37 27.54
CA LYS A 476 -19.50 -16.64 26.81
C LYS A 476 -20.49 -16.66 25.64
N GLY A 477 -20.01 -16.97 24.43
CA GLY A 477 -20.79 -16.95 23.18
C GLY A 477 -20.66 -15.67 22.35
N THR A 478 -19.94 -14.65 22.85
CA THR A 478 -19.64 -13.42 22.11
C THR A 478 -18.15 -13.37 21.78
N ASP A 479 -17.78 -13.57 20.51
CA ASP A 479 -16.40 -13.37 20.05
C ASP A 479 -16.14 -11.87 19.79
N VAL A 480 -14.94 -11.39 20.14
CA VAL A 480 -14.50 -10.01 19.92
C VAL A 480 -13.05 -10.03 19.43
N GLN A 481 -12.85 -9.65 18.17
CA GLN A 481 -11.53 -9.67 17.53
C GLN A 481 -10.88 -8.30 17.64
N LEU A 482 -9.78 -8.22 18.39
CA LEU A 482 -9.06 -6.97 18.65
C LEU A 482 -7.93 -6.77 17.63
N TYR A 483 -8.03 -5.72 16.83
CA TYR A 483 -7.02 -5.26 15.88
C TYR A 483 -6.33 -3.99 16.41
N GLN A 484 -5.00 -3.98 16.47
CA GLN A 484 -4.23 -2.83 16.94
C GLN A 484 -3.25 -2.34 15.87
N PHE A 485 -3.37 -1.06 15.49
CA PHE A 485 -2.57 -0.41 14.45
C PHE A 485 -1.55 0.54 15.08
N MET A 486 -0.28 0.40 14.69
CA MET A 486 0.84 1.11 15.32
C MET A 486 2.09 1.13 14.41
N ALA A 487 3.10 1.92 14.78
CA ALA A 487 4.45 1.73 14.24
C ALA A 487 5.23 0.67 15.04
N LYS A 488 6.31 0.15 14.46
CA LYS A 488 7.12 -0.97 15.01
C LYS A 488 7.71 -0.75 16.41
N ASP A 489 7.91 0.50 16.82
CA ASP A 489 8.36 0.89 18.17
C ASP A 489 7.36 0.51 19.28
N ASN A 490 6.06 0.61 19.00
CA ASN A 490 5.00 0.31 19.96
C ASN A 490 4.72 -1.20 20.14
N VAL A 491 5.30 -2.08 19.32
CA VAL A 491 5.01 -3.52 19.33
C VAL A 491 5.23 -4.17 20.71
N PRO A 492 6.39 -4.03 21.39
CA PRO A 492 6.62 -4.76 22.64
C PRO A 492 5.63 -4.40 23.76
N PHE A 493 5.13 -3.17 23.76
CA PHE A 493 4.12 -2.75 24.73
C PHE A 493 2.77 -3.45 24.48
N HIS A 494 2.43 -3.73 23.22
CA HIS A 494 1.15 -4.36 22.84
C HIS A 494 1.23 -5.89 22.67
N SER A 495 2.42 -6.47 22.47
CA SER A 495 2.63 -7.92 22.34
C SER A 495 3.26 -8.60 23.56
N VAL A 496 3.90 -7.84 24.47
CA VAL A 496 4.55 -8.39 25.67
C VAL A 496 4.01 -7.74 26.94
N VAL A 497 4.20 -6.44 27.11
CA VAL A 497 3.94 -5.77 28.39
C VAL A 497 2.45 -5.78 28.74
N TRP A 498 1.61 -5.26 27.85
CA TRP A 498 0.17 -5.14 28.10
C TRP A 498 -0.56 -6.49 28.16
N PRO A 499 -0.34 -7.46 27.23
CA PRO A 499 -0.90 -8.79 27.37
C PRO A 499 -0.41 -9.51 28.64
N GLY A 500 0.85 -9.33 29.04
CA GLY A 500 1.38 -9.86 30.29
C GLY A 500 0.64 -9.34 31.53
N ILE A 501 0.38 -8.03 31.59
CA ILE A 501 -0.42 -7.42 32.67
C ILE A 501 -1.87 -7.96 32.65
N LEU A 502 -2.51 -8.05 31.47
CA LEU A 502 -3.88 -8.58 31.35
C LEU A 502 -3.98 -10.06 31.76
N LEU A 503 -2.98 -10.89 31.42
CA LEU A 503 -2.85 -12.29 31.82
C LEU A 503 -2.57 -12.45 33.32
N ALA A 504 -1.83 -11.52 33.93
CA ALA A 504 -1.63 -11.48 35.38
C ALA A 504 -2.91 -11.10 36.13
N ILE A 505 -3.67 -10.11 35.63
CA ILE A 505 -4.96 -9.70 36.20
C ILE A 505 -6.00 -10.83 36.11
N ASN A 506 -5.94 -11.67 35.07
CA ASN A 506 -6.74 -12.90 34.91
C ASN A 506 -8.27 -12.73 35.06
N LYS A 507 -8.82 -11.60 34.61
CA LYS A 507 -10.26 -11.27 34.67
C LYS A 507 -10.99 -11.43 33.33
N GLY A 508 -10.55 -12.37 32.49
CA GLY A 508 -11.18 -12.65 31.19
C GLY A 508 -11.15 -11.47 30.20
N HIS A 509 -10.09 -10.67 30.21
CA HIS A 509 -9.94 -9.55 29.29
C HIS A 509 -9.68 -10.02 27.85
N VAL A 510 -10.20 -9.27 26.87
CA VAL A 510 -9.83 -9.44 25.46
C VAL A 510 -8.35 -9.11 25.27
N LEU A 511 -7.61 -10.02 24.65
CA LEU A 511 -6.23 -9.84 24.21
C LEU A 511 -6.19 -9.57 22.72
N VAL A 512 -5.13 -8.92 22.23
CA VAL A 512 -5.00 -8.56 20.80
C VAL A 512 -4.99 -9.80 19.90
N SER A 513 -5.91 -9.82 18.93
CA SER A 513 -5.99 -10.88 17.91
C SER A 513 -5.01 -10.58 16.77
N HIS A 514 -4.90 -9.31 16.39
CA HIS A 514 -4.13 -8.84 15.23
C HIS A 514 -3.32 -7.59 15.55
N ILE A 515 -1.98 -7.69 15.59
CA ILE A 515 -1.08 -6.53 15.62
C ILE A 515 -0.67 -6.18 14.19
N MET A 516 -1.06 -4.98 13.74
CA MET A 516 -0.83 -4.49 12.38
C MET A 516 0.19 -3.34 12.43
N ALA A 517 1.45 -3.70 12.69
CA ALA A 517 2.55 -2.75 12.85
C ALA A 517 3.17 -2.35 11.50
N THR A 518 3.44 -1.06 11.30
CA THR A 518 4.16 -0.56 10.12
C THR A 518 5.65 -0.36 10.39
N GLU A 519 6.42 -0.43 9.30
CA GLU A 519 7.76 0.16 9.23
C GLU A 519 7.65 1.70 9.18
N TYR A 520 8.77 2.42 9.05
CA TYR A 520 8.75 3.90 9.07
C TYR A 520 8.50 4.52 7.69
N LEU A 521 7.83 5.68 7.69
CA LEU A 521 7.83 6.59 6.56
C LEU A 521 8.92 7.65 6.79
N ASN A 522 9.88 7.71 5.87
CA ASN A 522 10.92 8.72 5.75
C ASN A 522 10.42 9.90 4.87
N TYR A 523 11.22 10.94 4.71
CA TYR A 523 10.88 12.12 3.92
C TYR A 523 12.04 12.50 3.00
N GLU A 524 11.81 12.43 1.69
CA GLU A 524 12.82 12.48 0.63
C GLU A 524 14.01 11.56 1.00
N ASP A 525 15.23 12.07 1.07
CA ASP A 525 16.43 11.29 1.41
C ASP A 525 16.70 11.17 2.93
N GLY A 526 15.78 11.61 3.80
CA GLY A 526 16.01 11.77 5.23
C GLY A 526 14.83 11.46 6.15
N LYS A 527 14.92 11.91 7.40
CA LYS A 527 13.85 11.78 8.42
C LYS A 527 13.20 13.13 8.69
N PHE A 528 11.88 13.11 8.85
CA PHE A 528 11.09 14.24 9.36
C PHE A 528 11.71 14.83 10.63
N SER A 529 11.83 16.15 10.72
CA SER A 529 12.55 16.83 11.81
C SER A 529 12.00 18.23 12.07
N LYS A 530 11.13 18.35 13.08
CA LYS A 530 10.48 19.64 13.44
C LYS A 530 11.47 20.74 13.82
N SER A 531 12.53 20.40 14.55
CA SER A 531 13.60 21.36 14.93
C SER A 531 14.45 21.85 13.76
N ARG A 532 14.38 21.17 12.61
CA ARG A 532 15.03 21.57 11.35
C ARG A 532 14.03 21.94 10.26
N GLY A 533 12.73 22.06 10.55
CA GLY A 533 11.70 22.33 9.53
C GLY A 533 11.64 21.34 8.37
N ILE A 534 12.14 20.10 8.54
CA ILE A 534 12.21 19.10 7.45
C ILE A 534 10.95 18.24 7.47
N GLY A 535 10.24 18.26 6.35
CA GLY A 535 9.09 17.42 6.06
C GLY A 535 7.75 17.96 6.54
N VAL A 536 6.67 17.43 5.94
CA VAL A 536 5.29 17.92 6.10
C VAL A 536 4.66 17.41 7.40
N PHE A 537 4.13 18.35 8.18
CA PHE A 537 3.32 18.12 9.38
C PHE A 537 1.81 18.29 9.12
N GLY A 538 0.97 17.84 10.05
CA GLY A 538 -0.49 17.76 9.81
C GLY A 538 -1.25 19.10 9.69
N ASN A 539 -0.67 20.21 10.17
CA ASN A 539 -1.12 21.57 9.84
C ASN A 539 -0.67 21.94 8.42
N ASP A 540 0.62 21.77 8.13
CA ASP A 540 1.25 22.11 6.85
C ASP A 540 0.48 21.53 5.66
N ALA A 541 0.04 20.27 5.77
CA ALA A 541 -0.74 19.57 4.75
C ALA A 541 -2.03 20.30 4.35
N GLN A 542 -2.65 21.05 5.27
CA GLN A 542 -3.85 21.86 5.00
C GLN A 542 -3.49 23.17 4.29
N GLU A 543 -2.36 23.78 4.63
CA GLU A 543 -1.84 25.02 4.00
C GLU A 543 -1.46 24.82 2.53
N THR A 544 -1.12 23.59 2.11
CA THR A 544 -0.71 23.32 0.71
C THR A 544 -1.82 23.45 -0.33
N GLY A 545 -3.09 23.53 0.09
CA GLY A 545 -4.24 23.47 -0.82
C GLY A 545 -4.49 22.08 -1.47
N ILE A 546 -3.59 21.11 -1.30
CA ILE A 546 -3.80 19.73 -1.76
C ILE A 546 -4.94 19.10 -0.94
N PRO A 547 -6.01 18.56 -1.57
CA PRO A 547 -7.12 17.96 -0.84
C PRO A 547 -6.68 16.81 0.08
N ALA A 548 -7.24 16.77 1.29
CA ALA A 548 -6.93 15.73 2.30
C ALA A 548 -7.04 14.29 1.75
N ASP A 549 -7.96 14.04 0.83
CA ASP A 549 -8.12 12.75 0.17
C ASP A 549 -6.93 12.36 -0.72
N VAL A 550 -6.28 13.31 -1.40
CA VAL A 550 -5.07 13.06 -2.21
C VAL A 550 -3.90 12.66 -1.31
N TRP A 551 -3.74 13.35 -0.17
CA TRP A 551 -2.79 12.94 0.88
C TRP A 551 -3.07 11.51 1.40
N ARG A 552 -4.35 11.18 1.68
CA ARG A 552 -4.75 9.84 2.14
C ARG A 552 -4.45 8.75 1.12
N PHE A 553 -4.74 9.01 -0.16
CA PHE A 553 -4.42 8.10 -1.26
C PHE A 553 -2.91 7.87 -1.34
N TYR A 554 -2.12 8.94 -1.45
CA TYR A 554 -0.67 8.84 -1.58
C TYR A 554 -0.03 8.04 -0.45
N LEU A 555 -0.37 8.37 0.80
CA LEU A 555 0.20 7.72 1.97
C LEU A 555 -0.20 6.25 2.08
N ALA A 556 -1.39 5.87 1.60
CA ALA A 556 -1.81 4.48 1.53
C ALA A 556 -1.12 3.70 0.38
N SER A 557 -0.91 4.32 -0.78
CA SER A 557 -0.14 3.76 -1.91
C SER A 557 1.35 3.59 -1.57
N ALA A 558 1.89 4.47 -0.74
CA ALA A 558 3.26 4.47 -0.22
C ALA A 558 3.38 3.87 1.20
N ARG A 559 2.40 3.09 1.66
CA ARG A 559 2.36 2.56 3.03
C ARG A 559 3.56 1.63 3.33
N PRO A 560 4.33 1.87 4.40
CA PRO A 560 5.49 1.05 4.78
C PRO A 560 5.06 -0.26 5.46
N GLU A 561 4.55 -1.22 4.69
CA GLU A 561 4.00 -2.49 5.19
C GLU A 561 5.04 -3.59 5.46
N GLY A 562 6.12 -3.66 4.66
CA GLY A 562 7.15 -4.69 4.75
C GLY A 562 8.60 -4.19 4.82
N GLN A 563 8.80 -2.90 4.54
CA GLN A 563 10.07 -2.19 4.65
C GLN A 563 9.78 -0.69 4.88
N ASP A 564 10.75 0.05 5.40
CA ASP A 564 10.69 1.51 5.41
C ASP A 564 10.42 2.04 3.98
N SER A 565 9.61 3.09 3.88
CA SER A 565 9.27 3.78 2.62
C SER A 565 9.58 5.27 2.78
N SER A 566 9.71 6.03 1.70
CA SER A 566 9.89 7.50 1.80
C SER A 566 8.79 8.25 1.07
N PHE A 567 8.36 9.36 1.65
CA PHE A 567 7.54 10.36 0.97
C PHE A 567 8.42 11.13 -0.02
N SER A 568 7.98 11.32 -1.26
CA SER A 568 8.60 12.27 -2.19
C SER A 568 7.56 13.12 -2.90
N TRP A 569 7.84 14.42 -3.01
CA TRP A 569 7.00 15.38 -3.72
C TRP A 569 6.80 15.03 -5.19
N ASN A 570 7.83 14.49 -5.85
CA ASN A 570 7.77 14.09 -7.25
C ASN A 570 6.92 12.81 -7.44
N ASP A 571 7.01 11.84 -6.51
CA ASP A 571 6.18 10.62 -6.53
C ASP A 571 4.71 10.95 -6.20
N LEU A 572 4.44 11.94 -5.33
CA LEU A 572 3.09 12.47 -5.09
C LEU A 572 2.48 13.05 -6.37
N ALA A 573 3.22 13.91 -7.08
CA ALA A 573 2.79 14.49 -8.35
C ALA A 573 2.57 13.39 -9.42
N ALA A 574 3.52 12.46 -9.55
CA ALA A 574 3.45 11.37 -10.50
C ALA A 574 2.23 10.47 -10.27
N ARG A 575 1.95 10.06 -9.02
CA ARG A 575 0.77 9.25 -8.68
C ARG A 575 -0.54 10.01 -8.84
N ASN A 576 -0.61 11.27 -8.43
CA ASN A 576 -1.80 12.09 -8.67
C ASN A 576 -2.11 12.18 -10.17
N ASN A 577 -1.11 12.49 -10.98
CA ASN A 577 -1.31 12.75 -12.41
C ASN A 577 -1.55 11.45 -13.21
N SER A 578 -0.91 10.33 -12.84
CA SER A 578 -1.07 9.05 -13.54
C SER A 578 -2.16 8.13 -12.98
N GLU A 579 -2.16 7.87 -11.67
CA GLU A 579 -3.07 6.90 -11.02
C GLU A 579 -4.45 7.52 -10.74
N LEU A 580 -4.49 8.76 -10.21
CA LEU A 580 -5.76 9.45 -9.92
C LEU A 580 -6.34 10.11 -11.18
N LEU A 581 -5.65 11.07 -11.78
CA LEU A 581 -6.20 11.87 -12.88
C LEU A 581 -6.39 11.03 -14.17
N ASN A 582 -5.31 10.48 -14.73
CA ASN A 582 -5.32 9.84 -16.04
C ASN A 582 -5.97 8.45 -16.08
N ASN A 583 -6.02 7.73 -14.95
CA ASN A 583 -6.75 6.45 -14.83
C ASN A 583 -8.13 6.63 -14.17
N LEU A 584 -8.19 6.81 -12.84
CA LEU A 584 -9.43 6.75 -12.06
C LEU A 584 -10.44 7.86 -12.41
N GLY A 585 -9.99 9.11 -12.40
CA GLY A 585 -10.80 10.28 -12.71
C GLY A 585 -11.24 10.29 -14.17
N ASN A 586 -10.32 9.98 -15.09
CA ASN A 586 -10.60 9.85 -16.51
C ASN A 586 -11.69 8.81 -16.80
N PHE A 587 -11.60 7.60 -16.22
CA PHE A 587 -12.61 6.55 -16.43
C PHE A 587 -14.00 7.00 -15.97
N ILE A 588 -14.10 7.47 -14.71
CA ILE A 588 -15.38 7.86 -14.12
C ILE A 588 -15.96 9.07 -14.87
N ASN A 589 -15.15 10.08 -15.17
CA ASN A 589 -15.59 11.27 -15.91
C ASN A 589 -16.08 10.90 -17.32
N ARG A 590 -15.37 10.03 -18.07
CA ARG A 590 -15.84 9.54 -19.38
C ARG A 590 -17.17 8.78 -19.28
N ALA A 591 -17.32 7.89 -18.29
CA ALA A 591 -18.57 7.16 -18.07
C ALA A 591 -19.76 8.10 -17.83
N LEU A 592 -19.61 9.06 -16.91
CA LEU A 592 -20.69 9.97 -16.54
C LEU A 592 -20.98 11.01 -17.64
N VAL A 593 -19.96 11.59 -18.27
CA VAL A 593 -20.14 12.55 -19.38
C VAL A 593 -20.76 11.91 -20.62
N PHE A 594 -20.45 10.65 -20.95
CA PHE A 594 -21.13 9.96 -22.04
C PHE A 594 -22.59 9.61 -21.69
N CYS A 595 -22.90 9.24 -20.45
CA CYS A 595 -24.28 9.03 -20.01
C CYS A 595 -25.11 10.33 -20.01
N ASP A 596 -24.52 11.44 -19.55
CA ASP A 596 -25.13 12.77 -19.54
C ASP A 596 -25.40 13.27 -20.96
N LYS A 597 -24.36 13.32 -21.80
CA LYS A 597 -24.40 13.89 -23.15
C LYS A 597 -25.30 13.12 -24.13
N TYR A 598 -25.31 11.79 -24.07
CA TYR A 598 -25.99 10.96 -25.07
C TYR A 598 -27.32 10.35 -24.60
N TYR A 599 -27.57 10.28 -23.28
CA TYR A 599 -28.80 9.72 -22.71
C TYR A 599 -29.48 10.64 -21.68
N ASN A 600 -29.21 11.96 -21.73
CA ASN A 600 -29.82 12.99 -20.86
C ASN A 600 -29.71 12.63 -19.36
N GLY A 601 -28.54 12.14 -18.97
CA GLY A 601 -28.21 11.71 -17.61
C GLY A 601 -28.96 10.46 -17.14
N THR A 602 -29.57 9.68 -18.03
CA THR A 602 -30.36 8.49 -17.69
C THR A 602 -29.65 7.23 -18.19
N LEU A 603 -29.47 6.22 -17.33
CA LEU A 603 -28.83 4.97 -17.76
C LEU A 603 -29.68 4.25 -18.80
N PRO A 604 -29.12 3.88 -19.96
CA PRO A 604 -29.86 3.17 -20.99
C PRO A 604 -30.01 1.67 -20.66
N GLU A 605 -30.72 0.95 -21.51
CA GLU A 605 -30.83 -0.52 -21.43
C GLU A 605 -29.47 -1.21 -21.67
N MET A 606 -29.21 -2.30 -20.92
CA MET A 606 -27.91 -3.00 -20.92
C MET A 606 -28.04 -4.44 -21.42
N ASN A 607 -27.93 -4.60 -22.74
CA ASN A 607 -28.01 -5.90 -23.42
C ASN A 607 -26.62 -6.58 -23.46
N LEU A 608 -26.17 -7.06 -22.29
CA LEU A 608 -24.80 -7.60 -22.10
C LEU A 608 -24.49 -8.79 -23.03
N SER A 609 -23.33 -8.73 -23.68
CA SER A 609 -22.76 -9.79 -24.51
C SER A 609 -21.71 -10.64 -23.76
N LYS A 610 -21.20 -11.70 -24.41
CA LYS A 610 -20.21 -12.62 -23.80
C LYS A 610 -18.92 -11.91 -23.39
N GLU A 611 -18.55 -10.87 -24.11
CA GLU A 611 -17.37 -10.04 -23.87
C GLU A 611 -17.54 -9.15 -22.62
N ASP A 612 -18.79 -8.79 -22.30
CA ASP A 612 -19.12 -8.05 -21.09
C ASP A 612 -19.07 -8.96 -19.87
N ASP A 613 -19.52 -10.21 -19.99
CA ASP A 613 -19.36 -11.21 -18.94
C ASP A 613 -17.88 -11.51 -18.64
N ILE A 614 -17.03 -11.50 -19.67
CA ILE A 614 -15.57 -11.58 -19.53
C ILE A 614 -15.03 -10.37 -18.74
N LEU A 615 -15.50 -9.15 -19.00
CA LEU A 615 -15.16 -7.96 -18.20
C LEU A 615 -15.64 -8.10 -16.75
N LEU A 616 -16.88 -8.58 -16.53
CA LEU A 616 -17.43 -8.84 -15.20
C LEU A 616 -16.56 -9.87 -14.45
N VAL A 617 -16.07 -10.92 -15.10
CA VAL A 617 -15.13 -11.89 -14.49
C VAL A 617 -13.83 -11.20 -14.03
N PHE A 618 -13.21 -10.36 -14.85
CA PHE A 618 -12.00 -9.64 -14.45
C PHE A 618 -12.25 -8.71 -13.24
N ILE A 619 -13.36 -7.97 -13.25
CA ILE A 619 -13.77 -7.11 -12.12
C ILE A 619 -14.00 -7.95 -10.86
N ASN A 620 -14.66 -9.10 -10.98
CA ASN A 620 -14.89 -10.01 -9.85
C ASN A 620 -13.58 -10.56 -9.26
N ARG A 621 -12.58 -10.85 -10.10
CA ARG A 621 -11.25 -11.29 -9.67
C ARG A 621 -10.50 -10.19 -8.91
N GLU A 622 -10.50 -8.96 -9.41
CA GLU A 622 -9.90 -7.81 -8.71
C GLU A 622 -10.67 -7.45 -7.43
N LEU A 623 -12.01 -7.54 -7.42
CA LEU A 623 -12.85 -7.32 -6.24
C LEU A 623 -12.55 -8.36 -5.13
N ARG A 624 -12.36 -9.63 -5.49
CA ARG A 624 -11.87 -10.67 -4.57
C ARG A 624 -10.49 -10.32 -4.02
N GLY A 625 -9.56 -9.89 -4.88
CA GLY A 625 -8.21 -9.46 -4.48
C GLY A 625 -8.22 -8.28 -3.50
N TYR A 626 -9.05 -7.27 -3.76
CA TYR A 626 -9.30 -6.15 -2.85
C TYR A 626 -9.78 -6.65 -1.49
N ILE A 627 -10.88 -7.42 -1.45
CA ILE A 627 -11.51 -7.90 -0.20
C ILE A 627 -10.51 -8.73 0.61
N GLN A 628 -9.84 -9.70 -0.01
CA GLN A 628 -8.83 -10.54 0.66
C GLN A 628 -7.60 -9.75 1.15
N SER A 629 -7.26 -8.63 0.49
CA SER A 629 -6.18 -7.73 0.93
C SER A 629 -6.61 -6.88 2.12
N LEU A 630 -7.81 -6.28 2.06
CA LEU A 630 -8.36 -5.44 3.12
C LEU A 630 -8.67 -6.24 4.40
N GLU A 631 -9.20 -7.46 4.31
CA GLU A 631 -9.40 -8.35 5.47
C GLU A 631 -8.09 -8.65 6.24
N LYS A 632 -6.96 -8.65 5.52
CA LYS A 632 -5.61 -8.87 6.06
C LYS A 632 -4.87 -7.54 6.34
N ALA A 633 -5.59 -6.41 6.28
CA ALA A 633 -5.12 -5.02 6.35
C ALA A 633 -3.86 -4.73 5.51
N ARG A 634 -3.76 -5.34 4.32
CA ARG A 634 -2.82 -4.99 3.25
C ARG A 634 -3.40 -3.84 2.44
N LEU A 635 -3.34 -2.65 3.03
CA LEU A 635 -4.00 -1.46 2.51
C LEU A 635 -3.37 -1.03 1.18
N ARG A 636 -2.07 -1.28 0.99
CA ARG A 636 -1.34 -1.01 -0.24
C ARG A 636 -1.76 -1.92 -1.40
N ASP A 637 -1.95 -3.21 -1.15
CA ASP A 637 -2.42 -4.18 -2.15
C ASP A 637 -3.87 -3.88 -2.59
N GLY A 638 -4.73 -3.44 -1.65
CA GLY A 638 -6.11 -3.02 -1.94
C GLY A 638 -6.22 -1.88 -2.97
N ILE A 639 -5.33 -0.88 -2.91
CA ILE A 639 -5.31 0.20 -3.92
C ILE A 639 -4.92 -0.33 -5.30
N ARG A 640 -3.99 -1.30 -5.39
CA ARG A 640 -3.62 -1.89 -6.68
C ARG A 640 -4.83 -2.53 -7.37
N HIS A 641 -5.66 -3.25 -6.63
CA HIS A 641 -6.88 -3.88 -7.15
C HIS A 641 -7.95 -2.85 -7.56
N LEU A 642 -8.15 -1.79 -6.78
CA LEU A 642 -9.00 -0.64 -7.15
C LEU A 642 -8.55 -0.02 -8.48
N LEU A 643 -7.26 0.28 -8.63
CA LEU A 643 -6.70 0.89 -9.84
C LEU A 643 -6.72 -0.05 -11.05
N SER A 644 -6.58 -1.37 -10.84
CA SER A 644 -6.80 -2.39 -11.88
C SER A 644 -8.23 -2.37 -12.42
N ILE A 645 -9.26 -2.31 -11.56
CA ILE A 645 -10.67 -2.23 -12.01
C ILE A 645 -10.88 -0.99 -12.90
N SER A 646 -10.34 0.16 -12.50
CA SER A 646 -10.37 1.37 -13.33
C SER A 646 -9.62 1.22 -14.66
N ARG A 647 -8.47 0.52 -14.66
CA ARG A 647 -7.70 0.23 -15.87
C ARG A 647 -8.46 -0.70 -16.83
N HIS A 648 -9.14 -1.72 -16.32
CA HIS A 648 -10.03 -2.57 -17.12
C HIS A 648 -11.20 -1.77 -17.72
N GLY A 649 -11.82 -0.85 -16.95
CA GLY A 649 -12.85 0.05 -17.44
C GLY A 649 -12.37 1.00 -18.54
N ASN A 650 -11.19 1.61 -18.37
CA ASN A 650 -10.55 2.44 -19.40
C ASN A 650 -10.24 1.64 -20.68
N GLY A 651 -9.66 0.45 -20.54
CA GLY A 651 -9.35 -0.43 -21.68
C GLY A 651 -10.60 -0.88 -22.43
N TYR A 652 -11.65 -1.26 -21.70
CA TYR A 652 -12.96 -1.61 -22.29
C TYR A 652 -13.57 -0.45 -23.08
N MET A 653 -13.60 0.76 -22.52
CA MET A 653 -14.03 1.95 -23.26
C MET A 653 -13.17 2.21 -24.50
N GLN A 654 -11.85 1.99 -24.43
CA GLN A 654 -10.93 2.27 -25.52
C GLN A 654 -11.00 1.24 -26.65
N ASN A 655 -11.24 -0.02 -26.32
CA ASN A 655 -11.35 -1.11 -27.29
C ASN A 655 -12.68 -1.05 -28.07
N TYR A 656 -13.80 -0.75 -27.41
CA TYR A 656 -15.12 -0.72 -28.06
C TYR A 656 -15.55 0.66 -28.60
N GLN A 657 -14.85 1.74 -28.25
CA GLN A 657 -15.04 3.08 -28.80
C GLN A 657 -16.52 3.55 -28.91
N PRO A 658 -17.29 3.63 -27.80
CA PRO A 658 -18.71 3.96 -27.84
C PRO A 658 -19.02 5.30 -28.54
N TRP A 659 -18.11 6.28 -28.52
CA TRP A 659 -18.25 7.56 -29.26
C TRP A 659 -18.18 7.43 -30.79
N VAL A 660 -17.73 6.29 -31.32
CA VAL A 660 -17.83 5.92 -32.74
C VAL A 660 -19.13 5.14 -32.97
N LEU A 661 -19.41 4.13 -32.12
CA LEU A 661 -20.62 3.29 -32.23
C LEU A 661 -21.93 4.10 -32.14
N LEU A 662 -21.95 5.17 -31.34
CA LEU A 662 -23.08 6.13 -31.25
C LEU A 662 -23.41 6.85 -32.57
N LYS A 663 -22.51 6.84 -33.55
CA LYS A 663 -22.73 7.40 -34.91
C LYS A 663 -23.15 6.33 -35.92
N GLY A 664 -23.26 5.08 -35.49
CA GLY A 664 -23.58 3.92 -36.31
C GLY A 664 -25.07 3.63 -36.41
N ASN A 665 -25.39 2.41 -36.86
CA ASN A 665 -26.76 1.89 -36.92
C ASN A 665 -27.33 1.60 -35.52
N GLU A 666 -28.62 1.25 -35.45
CA GLU A 666 -29.32 0.99 -34.18
C GLU A 666 -28.65 -0.11 -33.32
N GLN A 667 -28.10 -1.15 -33.94
CA GLN A 667 -27.37 -2.21 -33.23
C GLN A 667 -26.06 -1.68 -32.61
N GLN A 668 -25.34 -0.82 -33.31
CA GLN A 668 -24.13 -0.15 -32.80
C GLN A 668 -24.49 0.84 -31.68
N GLN A 669 -25.59 1.57 -31.80
CA GLN A 669 -26.10 2.46 -30.74
C GLN A 669 -26.54 1.68 -29.49
N ALA A 670 -27.23 0.54 -29.64
CA ALA A 670 -27.60 -0.35 -28.54
C ALA A 670 -26.36 -1.00 -27.87
N ARG A 671 -25.32 -1.30 -28.65
CA ARG A 671 -24.03 -1.74 -28.10
C ARG A 671 -23.35 -0.61 -27.31
N ALA A 672 -23.37 0.62 -27.81
CA ALA A 672 -22.82 1.78 -27.11
C ALA A 672 -23.55 2.09 -25.79
N ALA A 673 -24.88 1.98 -25.79
CA ALA A 673 -25.72 2.06 -24.59
C ALA A 673 -25.27 1.07 -23.51
N THR A 674 -25.14 -0.20 -23.91
CA THR A 674 -24.71 -1.29 -23.03
C THR A 674 -23.32 -1.02 -22.43
N ILE A 675 -22.36 -0.57 -23.26
CA ILE A 675 -21.01 -0.18 -22.82
C ILE A 675 -21.05 0.95 -21.78
N ILE A 676 -21.83 2.00 -22.03
CA ILE A 676 -21.90 3.19 -21.17
C ILE A 676 -22.59 2.87 -19.84
N GLY A 677 -23.73 2.18 -19.86
CA GLY A 677 -24.45 1.76 -18.64
C GLY A 677 -23.61 0.83 -17.76
N LEU A 678 -22.86 -0.10 -18.36
CA LEU A 678 -21.92 -0.96 -17.64
C LEU A 678 -20.77 -0.15 -17.01
N CYS A 679 -20.18 0.81 -17.75
CA CYS A 679 -19.15 1.69 -17.20
C CYS A 679 -19.64 2.55 -16.03
N CYS A 680 -20.89 3.03 -16.06
CA CYS A 680 -21.50 3.73 -14.92
C CYS A 680 -21.64 2.81 -13.69
N ASN A 681 -22.03 1.55 -13.87
CA ASN A 681 -22.08 0.56 -12.78
C ASN A 681 -20.68 0.30 -12.18
N ILE A 682 -19.64 0.19 -13.02
CA ILE A 682 -18.24 0.04 -12.58
C ILE A 682 -17.77 1.30 -11.82
N ALA A 683 -18.14 2.50 -12.27
CA ALA A 683 -17.85 3.74 -11.56
C ALA A 683 -18.50 3.79 -10.16
N CYS A 684 -19.70 3.23 -10.00
CA CYS A 684 -20.35 3.09 -8.69
C CYS A 684 -19.63 2.07 -7.79
N LEU A 685 -19.16 0.94 -8.35
CA LEU A 685 -18.34 -0.01 -7.60
C LEU A 685 -17.01 0.62 -7.15
N LEU A 686 -16.33 1.36 -8.05
CA LEU A 686 -15.12 2.09 -7.73
C LEU A 686 -15.35 3.10 -6.60
N ALA A 687 -16.49 3.80 -6.56
CA ALA A 687 -16.81 4.71 -5.45
C ALA A 687 -16.95 3.98 -4.10
N ASN A 688 -17.54 2.78 -4.06
CA ASN A 688 -17.62 1.95 -2.84
C ASN A 688 -16.22 1.48 -2.38
N LEU A 689 -15.38 1.03 -3.32
CA LEU A 689 -14.00 0.58 -3.06
C LEU A 689 -13.05 1.73 -2.70
N LEU A 690 -13.33 2.94 -3.18
CA LEU A 690 -12.55 4.14 -2.92
C LEU A 690 -12.87 4.74 -1.55
N PHE A 691 -14.10 4.61 -1.05
CA PHE A 691 -14.57 5.27 0.18
C PHE A 691 -13.68 5.07 1.43
N PRO A 692 -13.08 3.89 1.70
CA PRO A 692 -12.12 3.74 2.79
C PRO A 692 -10.88 4.63 2.66
N TYR A 693 -10.41 4.85 1.44
CA TYR A 693 -9.19 5.59 1.12
C TYR A 693 -9.45 7.09 0.92
N MET A 694 -10.36 7.45 0.01
CA MET A 694 -10.72 8.82 -0.35
C MET A 694 -12.23 9.04 -0.09
N PRO A 695 -12.64 9.23 1.18
CA PRO A 695 -14.05 9.31 1.54
C PRO A 695 -14.74 10.55 0.96
N THR A 696 -14.05 11.68 0.79
CA THR A 696 -14.57 12.92 0.16
C THR A 696 -14.75 12.75 -1.33
N THR A 697 -13.73 12.24 -2.02
CA THR A 697 -13.79 11.93 -3.45
C THR A 697 -14.90 10.93 -3.77
N ALA A 698 -15.01 9.84 -3.01
CA ALA A 698 -16.08 8.86 -3.16
C ALA A 698 -17.48 9.49 -3.03
N ARG A 699 -17.66 10.43 -2.09
CA ARG A 699 -18.92 11.17 -1.92
C ARG A 699 -19.26 12.06 -3.11
N THR A 700 -18.28 12.76 -3.67
CA THR A 700 -18.46 13.53 -4.90
C THR A 700 -18.89 12.61 -6.04
N ILE A 701 -18.29 11.42 -6.18
CA ILE A 701 -18.70 10.44 -7.19
C ILE A 701 -20.13 9.94 -6.95
N PHE A 702 -20.52 9.60 -5.71
CA PHE A 702 -21.90 9.23 -5.40
C PHE A 702 -22.92 10.35 -5.66
N GLN A 703 -22.54 11.61 -5.49
CA GLN A 703 -23.36 12.77 -5.84
C GLN A 703 -23.51 12.93 -7.36
N GLN A 704 -22.42 12.79 -8.13
CA GLN A 704 -22.48 12.79 -9.60
C GLN A 704 -23.25 11.58 -10.14
N LEU A 705 -23.24 10.44 -9.43
CA LEU A 705 -24.06 9.26 -9.73
C LEU A 705 -25.52 9.38 -9.26
N ASN A 706 -25.87 10.39 -8.46
CA ASN A 706 -27.16 10.52 -7.78
C ASN A 706 -27.60 9.24 -7.05
N THR A 707 -26.69 8.62 -6.29
CA THR A 707 -26.96 7.38 -5.55
C THR A 707 -26.39 7.40 -4.13
N LYS A 708 -26.75 6.40 -3.32
CA LYS A 708 -26.14 6.14 -2.01
C LYS A 708 -24.97 5.15 -2.19
N GLN A 709 -23.96 5.26 -1.35
CA GLN A 709 -22.97 4.19 -1.16
C GLN A 709 -23.68 2.89 -0.73
N THR A 710 -23.30 1.78 -1.35
CA THR A 710 -23.86 0.44 -1.10
C THR A 710 -22.82 -0.45 -0.41
N SER A 711 -23.27 -1.47 0.33
CA SER A 711 -22.35 -2.48 0.88
C SER A 711 -21.76 -3.31 -0.26
N LEU A 712 -20.50 -3.75 -0.11
CA LEU A 712 -20.01 -4.92 -0.82
C LEU A 712 -20.48 -6.17 -0.03
N GLN A 713 -20.63 -7.30 -0.73
CA GLN A 713 -20.82 -8.60 -0.11
C GLN A 713 -19.46 -9.27 0.03
N ALA A 714 -18.86 -9.18 1.22
CA ALA A 714 -17.54 -9.77 1.48
C ALA A 714 -17.54 -11.31 1.37
N ASP A 715 -18.67 -11.95 1.70
CA ASP A 715 -18.91 -13.38 1.54
C ASP A 715 -19.13 -13.80 0.06
N LYS A 716 -19.71 -12.90 -0.74
CA LYS A 716 -20.03 -13.12 -2.17
C LYS A 716 -19.44 -11.99 -3.02
N PRO A 717 -18.10 -11.94 -3.19
CA PRO A 717 -17.39 -10.90 -3.93
C PRO A 717 -17.67 -11.00 -5.44
N TYR A 718 -18.81 -10.44 -5.84
CA TYR A 718 -19.27 -10.21 -7.19
C TYR A 718 -19.72 -8.75 -7.33
N ILE A 719 -19.59 -8.17 -8.53
CA ILE A 719 -20.23 -6.91 -8.87
C ILE A 719 -21.74 -7.14 -9.07
N ASP A 720 -22.55 -6.35 -8.37
CA ASP A 720 -24.00 -6.27 -8.57
C ASP A 720 -24.34 -5.15 -9.57
N MET A 721 -25.55 -5.16 -10.13
CA MET A 721 -26.06 -4.02 -10.90
C MET A 721 -26.49 -2.91 -9.92
N LEU A 722 -25.52 -2.09 -9.52
CA LEU A 722 -25.67 -1.00 -8.55
C LEU A 722 -26.54 0.16 -9.07
N LEU A 723 -26.64 0.29 -10.40
CA LEU A 723 -27.43 1.30 -11.10
C LEU A 723 -28.28 0.59 -12.17
N PRO A 724 -29.61 0.46 -11.98
CA PRO A 724 -30.48 -0.13 -12.99
C PRO A 724 -30.65 0.80 -14.21
N SER A 725 -31.03 0.23 -15.36
CA SER A 725 -31.51 1.00 -16.50
C SER A 725 -32.70 1.88 -16.11
N GLY A 726 -32.76 3.11 -16.62
CA GLY A 726 -33.68 4.15 -16.17
C GLY A 726 -33.21 4.95 -14.95
N HIS A 727 -32.12 4.57 -14.27
CA HIS A 727 -31.54 5.38 -13.18
C HIS A 727 -31.02 6.71 -13.71
N LYS A 728 -31.41 7.82 -13.09
CA LYS A 728 -30.94 9.17 -13.46
C LYS A 728 -29.78 9.63 -12.59
N ILE A 729 -28.60 9.81 -13.22
CA ILE A 729 -27.40 10.35 -12.59
C ILE A 729 -27.53 11.86 -12.31
N GLY A 730 -26.59 12.38 -11.51
CA GLY A 730 -26.40 13.81 -11.30
C GLY A 730 -25.51 14.43 -12.38
N LYS A 731 -25.15 15.70 -12.20
CA LYS A 731 -24.29 16.42 -13.15
C LYS A 731 -22.83 15.93 -13.06
N PRO A 732 -22.21 15.47 -14.16
CA PRO A 732 -20.79 15.10 -14.17
C PRO A 732 -19.86 16.30 -13.93
N ALA A 733 -18.70 16.07 -13.30
CA ALA A 733 -17.63 17.06 -13.18
C ALA A 733 -16.26 16.39 -12.99
N PRO A 734 -15.14 17.02 -13.42
CA PRO A 734 -13.79 16.53 -13.13
C PRO A 734 -13.56 16.31 -11.62
N ILE A 735 -12.97 15.16 -11.28
CA ILE A 735 -12.85 14.68 -9.89
C ILE A 735 -11.51 15.05 -9.25
N PHE A 736 -10.46 15.17 -10.07
CA PHE A 736 -9.09 15.48 -9.65
C PHE A 736 -8.53 16.63 -10.50
N THR A 737 -7.64 17.41 -9.91
CA THR A 737 -6.81 18.39 -10.59
C THR A 737 -5.42 17.82 -10.87
N LYS A 738 -4.74 18.34 -11.89
CA LYS A 738 -3.31 18.07 -12.11
C LYS A 738 -2.51 18.81 -11.05
N LEU A 739 -1.45 18.16 -10.54
CA LEU A 739 -0.41 18.84 -9.75
C LEU A 739 0.68 19.29 -10.72
N GLU A 740 0.94 20.59 -10.76
CA GLU A 740 1.93 21.22 -11.64
C GLU A 740 3.33 21.21 -11.02
N GLN A 741 4.35 21.10 -11.87
CA GLN A 741 5.74 20.89 -11.42
C GLN A 741 6.26 22.07 -10.59
N ASP A 742 5.99 23.31 -11.01
CA ASP A 742 6.43 24.53 -10.34
C ASP A 742 5.95 24.59 -8.88
N PHE A 743 4.67 24.23 -8.64
CA PHE A 743 4.07 24.14 -7.31
C PHE A 743 4.67 22.99 -6.48
N ILE A 744 5.01 21.87 -7.11
CA ILE A 744 5.64 20.73 -6.46
C ILE A 744 7.08 21.08 -6.03
N GLU A 745 7.80 21.88 -6.81
CA GLU A 745 9.12 22.40 -6.48
C GLU A 745 9.05 23.51 -5.40
N GLU A 746 8.04 24.39 -5.45
CA GLU A 746 7.76 25.36 -4.39
C GLU A 746 7.51 24.65 -3.04
N MET A 747 6.63 23.65 -3.02
CA MET A 747 6.34 22.89 -1.79
C MET A 747 7.55 22.08 -1.31
N LYS A 748 8.29 21.43 -2.22
CA LYS A 748 9.54 20.72 -1.87
C LYS A 748 10.57 21.69 -1.25
N LYS A 749 10.64 22.92 -1.75
CA LYS A 749 11.48 24.02 -1.23
C LYS A 749 10.95 24.59 0.10
N LYS A 750 9.63 24.63 0.33
CA LYS A 750 9.03 25.06 1.61
C LYS A 750 9.35 24.09 2.75
N TYR A 751 9.40 22.79 2.48
CA TYR A 751 9.51 21.73 3.50
C TYR A 751 10.85 20.96 3.50
N SER A 752 11.91 21.53 2.90
CA SER A 752 13.27 20.96 2.90
C SER A 752 14.12 21.33 4.13
N GLY A 753 13.63 22.24 4.97
CA GLY A 753 14.29 22.75 6.18
C GLY A 753 14.69 24.22 6.07
N PRO A 754 15.58 24.74 6.95
CA PRO A 754 16.12 26.08 6.78
C PRO A 754 16.93 26.11 5.48
N GLN A 755 16.35 26.72 4.45
CA GLN A 755 17.14 27.27 3.36
C GLN A 755 18.19 28.18 3.99
N ILE A 756 19.45 28.05 3.57
CA ILE A 756 20.36 29.19 3.69
C ILE A 756 19.69 30.27 2.86
N THR A 757 19.16 31.28 3.53
CA THR A 757 18.57 32.43 2.85
C THR A 757 19.73 33.20 2.24
N ASN A 758 20.05 32.85 1.00
CA ASN A 758 20.72 33.74 0.06
C ASN A 758 19.77 34.90 -0.22
N ALA A 759 19.61 35.78 0.78
CA ALA A 759 19.46 37.20 0.50
C ALA A 759 20.57 37.56 -0.49
N THR A 760 20.23 38.36 -1.50
CA THR A 760 21.17 38.74 -2.55
C THR A 760 22.17 39.76 -1.99
N LEU A 761 23.07 39.27 -1.14
CA LEU A 761 24.21 40.01 -0.63
C LEU A 761 24.96 40.61 -1.82
N THR A 762 25.25 41.89 -1.72
CA THR A 762 26.09 42.60 -2.68
C THR A 762 27.48 41.97 -2.74
N VAL A 763 28.24 42.23 -3.81
CA VAL A 763 29.60 41.70 -3.95
C VAL A 763 30.47 42.10 -2.75
N ASP A 764 30.33 43.35 -2.27
CA ASP A 764 31.03 43.86 -1.08
C ASP A 764 30.66 43.08 0.20
N GLU A 765 29.38 42.77 0.41
CA GLU A 765 28.92 41.97 1.55
C GLU A 765 29.39 40.51 1.46
N LEU A 766 29.45 39.93 0.25
CA LEU A 766 30.01 38.60 0.02
C LEU A 766 31.52 38.57 0.28
N GLU A 767 32.27 39.60 -0.12
CA GLU A 767 33.69 39.72 0.19
C GLU A 767 33.94 39.87 1.71
N MET A 768 33.12 40.67 2.40
CA MET A 768 33.15 40.77 3.86
C MET A 768 32.84 39.43 4.54
N ALA A 769 31.82 38.70 4.08
CA ALA A 769 31.45 37.38 4.60
C ALA A 769 32.54 36.32 4.36
N VAL A 770 33.10 36.26 3.15
CA VAL A 770 34.24 35.37 2.82
C VAL A 770 35.44 35.67 3.70
N LYS A 771 35.75 36.94 3.95
CA LYS A 771 36.86 37.38 4.81
C LYS A 771 36.64 36.96 6.27
N ALA A 772 35.49 37.29 6.85
CA ALA A 772 35.15 36.93 8.23
C ALA A 772 35.16 35.40 8.45
N GLN A 773 34.59 34.64 7.51
CA GLN A 773 34.59 33.18 7.57
C GLN A 773 35.99 32.57 7.39
N ALA A 774 36.86 33.18 6.56
CA ALA A 774 38.25 32.75 6.41
C ALA A 774 39.05 32.93 7.69
N ASP A 775 38.87 34.04 8.40
CA ASP A 775 39.56 34.32 9.67
C ASP A 775 39.01 33.48 10.82
N LYS A 776 37.69 33.18 10.85
CA LYS A 776 37.10 32.18 11.74
C LYS A 776 37.71 30.79 11.53
N VAL A 777 37.85 30.34 10.27
CA VAL A 777 38.51 29.08 9.91
C VAL A 777 39.98 29.04 10.33
N ARG A 778 40.70 30.17 10.21
CA ARG A 778 42.10 30.30 10.69
C ARG A 778 42.18 30.16 12.22
N GLN A 779 41.35 30.86 12.97
CA GLN A 779 41.31 30.79 14.44
C GLN A 779 40.97 29.37 14.93
N LEU A 780 40.01 28.69 14.31
CA LEU A 780 39.65 27.32 14.66
C LEU A 780 40.77 26.31 14.37
N LYS A 781 41.49 26.46 13.24
CA LYS A 781 42.67 25.64 12.93
C LYS A 781 43.88 25.93 13.83
N ALA A 782 43.96 27.13 14.42
CA ALA A 782 44.98 27.47 15.41
C ALA A 782 44.65 26.94 16.81
N THR A 783 43.36 26.77 17.15
CA THR A 783 42.90 26.34 18.48
C THR A 783 42.63 24.83 18.60
N THR A 784 42.36 24.12 17.51
CA THR A 784 42.26 22.65 17.53
C THR A 784 42.82 21.96 16.28
N LYS A 785 43.47 20.83 16.50
CA LYS A 785 43.90 19.90 15.42
C LYS A 785 42.79 18.94 14.98
N ASP A 786 41.67 18.86 15.72
CA ASP A 786 40.54 18.00 15.35
C ASP A 786 39.87 18.52 14.07
N ARG A 787 39.97 17.71 13.01
CA ARG A 787 39.40 18.00 11.69
C ARG A 787 37.88 18.09 11.73
N THR A 788 37.20 17.37 12.60
CA THR A 788 35.72 17.37 12.66
C THR A 788 35.16 18.74 13.05
N VAL A 789 35.91 19.53 13.82
CA VAL A 789 35.50 20.85 14.32
C VAL A 789 35.60 21.93 13.24
N TRP A 790 36.70 21.99 12.49
CA TRP A 790 36.93 23.05 11.49
C TRP A 790 36.53 22.68 10.05
N GLN A 791 36.36 21.39 9.72
CA GLN A 791 36.00 20.96 8.36
C GLN A 791 34.63 21.47 7.88
N PRO A 792 33.56 21.56 8.71
CA PRO A 792 32.29 22.16 8.29
C PRO A 792 32.42 23.65 7.94
N GLU A 793 33.19 24.39 8.74
CA GLU A 793 33.44 25.83 8.56
C GLU A 793 34.25 26.12 7.28
N VAL A 794 35.14 25.19 6.89
CA VAL A 794 35.81 25.19 5.58
C VAL A 794 34.83 24.97 4.43
N THR A 795 33.84 24.10 4.58
CA THR A 795 32.80 23.89 3.54
C THR A 795 31.97 25.16 3.33
N ILE A 796 31.58 25.84 4.41
CA ILE A 796 30.88 27.14 4.34
C ILE A 796 31.74 28.20 3.63
N LEU A 797 33.05 28.25 3.91
CA LEU A 797 33.98 29.16 3.24
C LEU A 797 34.11 28.90 1.73
N LEU A 798 34.06 27.63 1.31
CA LEU A 798 34.13 27.25 -0.10
C LEU A 798 32.84 27.63 -0.84
N ASP A 799 31.68 27.45 -0.22
CA ASP A 799 30.39 27.83 -0.82
C ASP A 799 30.27 29.36 -0.96
N LEU A 800 30.58 30.13 0.08
CA LEU A 800 30.61 31.60 0.00
C LEU A 800 31.54 32.13 -1.10
N LYS A 801 32.70 31.48 -1.32
CA LYS A 801 33.59 31.82 -2.43
C LYS A 801 33.00 31.51 -3.79
N LYS A 802 32.30 30.37 -3.93
CA LYS A 802 31.59 30.01 -5.16
C LYS A 802 30.47 31.02 -5.47
N GLN A 803 29.68 31.40 -4.47
CA GLN A 803 28.66 32.44 -4.59
C GLN A 803 29.25 33.80 -5.01
N LEU A 804 30.39 34.21 -4.44
CA LEU A 804 31.10 35.43 -4.84
C LEU A 804 31.55 35.39 -6.31
N THR A 805 32.13 34.28 -6.78
CA THR A 805 32.53 34.13 -8.20
C THR A 805 31.32 34.14 -9.14
N GLU A 806 30.20 33.52 -8.74
CA GLU A 806 28.93 33.55 -9.49
C GLU A 806 28.24 34.93 -9.49
N ALA A 807 28.51 35.78 -8.49
CA ALA A 807 28.04 37.17 -8.46
C ALA A 807 28.91 38.09 -9.35
N GLN A 808 30.23 38.02 -9.19
CA GLN A 808 31.19 38.83 -9.98
C GLN A 808 31.09 38.55 -11.49
N SER A 809 30.92 37.28 -11.89
CA SER A 809 30.73 36.90 -13.30
C SER A 809 29.42 37.44 -13.90
N LYS A 810 28.32 37.45 -13.13
CA LYS A 810 27.06 38.10 -13.55
C LYS A 810 27.22 39.61 -13.71
N GLN A 811 27.94 40.26 -12.80
CA GLN A 811 28.19 41.69 -12.87
C GLN A 811 28.98 42.05 -14.15
N ALA A 812 30.02 41.29 -14.48
CA ALA A 812 30.79 41.46 -15.72
C ALA A 812 29.96 41.24 -17.00
N SER A 813 28.96 40.34 -16.97
CA SER A 813 28.05 40.13 -18.11
C SER A 813 27.04 41.28 -18.34
N SER A 814 26.87 42.18 -17.36
CA SER A 814 25.91 43.29 -17.46
C SER A 814 26.48 44.58 -18.06
N THR A 815 27.80 44.64 -18.26
CA THR A 815 28.53 45.85 -18.71
C THR A 815 29.00 45.79 -20.17
N GLY A 816 28.51 44.81 -20.95
CA GLY A 816 29.11 44.42 -22.23
C GLY A 816 28.14 44.26 -23.41
N ASP A 817 27.10 45.10 -23.51
CA ASP A 817 26.26 45.20 -24.73
C ASP A 817 25.62 46.61 -24.85
N VAL A 818 26.30 47.52 -25.55
CA VAL A 818 25.75 48.82 -25.97
C VAL A 818 26.30 49.18 -27.36
N GLU A 819 25.64 48.72 -28.42
CA GLU A 819 25.88 49.23 -29.78
C GLU A 819 25.29 50.65 -29.95
N PRO A 820 26.00 51.57 -30.64
CA PRO A 820 25.54 52.93 -30.82
C PRO A 820 24.46 53.03 -31.91
N LYS A 821 23.25 53.44 -31.54
CA LYS A 821 22.22 53.80 -32.54
C LYS A 821 22.61 55.08 -33.28
N ILE A 822 22.78 54.95 -34.59
CA ILE A 822 23.05 56.04 -35.53
C ILE A 822 21.88 57.04 -35.50
N ALA A 823 22.18 58.31 -35.28
CA ALA A 823 21.26 59.41 -35.56
C ALA A 823 21.41 59.83 -37.04
N ASN A 824 20.28 59.98 -37.74
CA ASN A 824 20.22 60.58 -39.07
C ASN A 824 19.17 61.70 -39.07
N ASN A 825 19.41 62.76 -39.84
CA ASN A 825 18.72 64.04 -39.67
C ASN A 825 17.44 64.20 -40.51
N SER A 826 16.47 64.88 -39.90
CA SER A 826 15.53 65.88 -40.46
C SER A 826 14.78 65.65 -41.79
N ASN A 827 13.48 65.97 -41.73
CA ASN A 827 12.50 66.16 -42.81
C ASN A 827 11.93 64.87 -43.44
#